data_AF-A0A963NR18-F1
#
_entry.id   AF-A0A963NR18-F1
#
_cell.length_a   1.000
_cell.length_b   1.000
_cell.length_c   1.000
_cell.angle_alpha   90.00
_cell.angle_beta   90.00
_cell.angle_gamma   90.00
#
_symmetry.space_group_name_H-M   'P 1'
#
loop_
_entity.id
_entity.type
_entity.pdbx_description
1 polymer ?
#
loop_
_entity_poly.entity_id
_entity_poly.type
_entity_poly.pdbx_seq_one_letter_code
_entity_poly.pdbx_strand_id
1 'polypeptide(L)'
;MQSFSTYNKMKTVMDAAVYDRTYDILISYRKTNAEFVEALVQRLNDYDVRCFYDSKAQTNGWMWKNFWAAALRRKPNKKLDPVSGPGVIVIATEAMLEEKDEDHVVREIREAFDQTINGQHEIPITLLCFSRDGTEELQRRIGLDYDLGERHYPRMFDGVAIKDPDTISEDTWCEICRAAIHVSRGTTTRRLQKLREEARAWAKSVLMTIWSTEDFSTNTDSASSIRNALNQSIANREISRLAIVGPGGFGKTKQLARTLVYLLDENPNLFFPVIVNPQDLKDGAGMLRKKLGLGSDPWNEPLSLVEGAYAWAQGHIFFIIDSLERFDQVKAAANELRVLNTSATICITSRPETWGAVEDILAFKDEEIVRTCEINSETAAKLLGIEYGEFARQRSYLRQPVFLDMAIHLLRTDDLNKNIKAIAVESKTALLDALTRWACDQDGGSVDAQHEINTRNELLRGIAKIQVEQSRFDIARSKLLEVDSSLAKERDKALEYLTAIRPLIIEFKNADGEIRLRLRHDIVDSHNISRLLLDRPGLRKEMLKTFDNSFDQIVYEGVVQIAHDIGRSDIIDEFFACFLRAIDNKHNKKYQASAWNTGYVITAKIPLFLDRLKKTFCGDFLLDELPSVPGEAVSSLDPPRLTEAALSSVASMFLGAKPVSILDSDGALLRALDKYAKKARYRGRILEAVAKLDDGRDGAINILERFGHDREALSNDRPVAIYIANGLAGIARFKPCLCKRAIDAVTAMIELLESEINEVDLPILRILYHRRNEIRKIDNQSSLPEFDEKEPEFLQGLRLYERCDISRLSDWAIFEYYCLRIRANRAVFNGEVSQLVVQALGRGFWHDQVRCHEYAASALGAVDHPFSRGILLHILAFETNDRTVTAVIGALTEQVLRLKNREREQLAFLRAFKRAAAERHRRMDAINYRADLIRKLYSVFDRSDSALVTEGCIEIISLEPTVQFCTAPPGQFEESQWSWLTDEETSADVGPELEQKLSILGASTWAVAANELQCAPASWKVPARAHRAVTARMKDIERKSRKEISTNEGEKGLMHYDTLVERHIEAAAHLYTVWEEGFRLAFFQPSIAVVHVIVTTQSKQLLKARRSLSAFSYPGAWAATFEEQIRRSDLESLPVLDSVVKRGIREEFQVELEPTDLKIVSACLIMEWPILNPGILIHAHIHGDGKEFLRTDLTIQENPEIIDRVLMPLEDIKSRMKHSSVGFHFLETTDKEHPTSVARMVLAIAAQQD
;
A
#
# COMPACT_ATOMS: atom_id res chain seq x y z
N MET A 1 27.57 -25.82 50.48
CA MET A 1 27.48 -27.19 49.91
C MET A 1 26.13 -27.51 49.22
N GLN A 2 25.07 -26.68 49.35
CA GLN A 2 23.83 -26.85 48.56
C GLN A 2 23.86 -26.24 47.15
N SER A 3 24.88 -25.44 46.78
CA SER A 3 24.98 -24.80 45.45
C SER A 3 25.55 -25.68 44.33
N PHE A 4 26.19 -26.81 44.65
CA PHE A 4 26.71 -27.74 43.64
C PHE A 4 25.65 -28.70 43.10
N SER A 5 24.58 -28.94 43.87
CA SER A 5 23.42 -29.76 43.46
C SER A 5 22.59 -29.08 42.37
N THR A 6 22.42 -27.75 42.45
CA THR A 6 21.68 -26.97 41.46
C THR A 6 22.44 -26.83 40.15
N TYR A 7 23.77 -26.71 40.19
CA TYR A 7 24.60 -26.65 38.98
C TYR A 7 24.63 -28.00 38.25
N ASN A 8 24.68 -29.12 38.98
CA ASN A 8 24.54 -30.43 38.36
C ASN A 8 23.11 -30.69 37.89
N LYS A 9 22.05 -30.23 38.56
CA LYS A 9 20.67 -30.31 38.02
C LYS A 9 20.46 -29.42 36.80
N MET A 10 21.04 -28.23 36.74
CA MET A 10 21.00 -27.37 35.54
C MET A 10 21.85 -27.95 34.41
N LYS A 11 23.00 -28.56 34.72
CA LYS A 11 23.82 -29.26 33.73
C LYS A 11 23.15 -30.54 33.25
N THR A 12 22.45 -31.30 34.09
CA THR A 12 21.65 -32.47 33.67
C THR A 12 20.36 -32.06 32.94
N VAL A 13 19.78 -30.90 33.21
CA VAL A 13 18.63 -30.36 32.44
C VAL A 13 19.07 -29.71 31.13
N MET A 14 20.26 -29.11 31.07
CA MET A 14 20.86 -28.61 29.82
C MET A 14 21.42 -29.76 28.98
N ASP A 15 22.07 -30.76 29.58
CA ASP A 15 22.56 -31.96 28.90
C ASP A 15 21.41 -32.91 28.51
N ALA A 16 20.23 -32.83 29.16
CA ALA A 16 19.00 -33.51 28.72
C ALA A 16 18.13 -32.68 27.75
N ALA A 17 18.42 -31.38 27.60
CA ALA A 17 17.85 -30.52 26.55
C ALA A 17 18.76 -30.45 25.30
N VAL A 18 19.92 -31.11 25.37
CA VAL A 18 20.80 -31.39 24.23
C VAL A 18 20.46 -32.81 23.77
N TYR A 19 20.16 -32.93 22.48
CA TYR A 19 19.78 -34.15 21.75
C TYR A 19 18.28 -34.51 21.73
N ASP A 20 17.48 -33.62 21.14
CA ASP A 20 16.49 -34.06 20.15
C ASP A 20 16.58 -33.13 18.92
N ARG A 21 17.79 -33.00 18.37
CA ARG A 21 18.01 -32.33 17.07
C ARG A 21 17.77 -33.36 15.97
N THR A 22 16.57 -33.90 15.91
CA THR A 22 16.22 -34.91 14.92
C THR A 22 16.08 -34.25 13.53
N TYR A 23 17.15 -34.34 12.73
CA TYR A 23 17.14 -34.09 11.29
C TYR A 23 16.62 -35.33 10.60
N ASP A 24 15.65 -35.25 9.69
CA ASP A 24 15.23 -36.42 8.94
C ASP A 24 15.94 -36.41 7.57
N ILE A 25 17.01 -37.18 7.40
CA ILE A 25 17.63 -37.39 6.08
C ILE A 25 17.04 -38.63 5.43
N LEU A 26 16.50 -38.45 4.23
CA LEU A 26 16.07 -39.47 3.31
C LEU A 26 17.22 -39.80 2.36
N ILE A 27 17.72 -41.03 2.38
CA ILE A 27 18.76 -41.48 1.45
C ILE A 27 18.17 -42.56 0.54
N SER A 28 18.03 -42.27 -0.75
CA SER A 28 17.64 -43.24 -1.76
C SER A 28 18.79 -43.50 -2.72
N TYR A 29 19.23 -44.76 -2.80
CA TYR A 29 20.35 -45.17 -3.65
C TYR A 29 20.10 -46.55 -4.27
N ARG A 30 20.40 -46.70 -5.57
CA ARG A 30 20.32 -47.97 -6.30
C ARG A 30 21.70 -48.23 -6.95
N LYS A 31 22.23 -49.46 -6.82
CA LYS A 31 23.55 -49.93 -7.34
C LYS A 31 24.84 -49.51 -6.60
N THR A 32 24.77 -48.80 -5.48
CA THR A 32 25.96 -48.47 -4.64
C THR A 32 26.30 -49.58 -3.66
N ASN A 33 27.55 -49.68 -3.19
CA ASN A 33 27.94 -50.62 -2.14
C ASN A 33 27.07 -50.41 -0.87
N ALA A 34 26.36 -51.44 -0.42
CA ALA A 34 25.54 -51.41 0.79
C ALA A 34 26.35 -51.01 2.04
N GLU A 35 27.61 -51.46 2.12
CA GLU A 35 28.51 -51.13 3.22
C GLU A 35 28.81 -49.63 3.28
N PHE A 36 28.93 -48.97 2.12
CA PHE A 36 29.16 -47.52 2.05
C PHE A 36 27.94 -46.74 2.54
N VAL A 37 26.72 -47.14 2.15
CA VAL A 37 25.50 -46.46 2.58
C VAL A 37 25.25 -46.71 4.07
N GLU A 38 25.49 -47.91 4.57
CA GLU A 38 25.43 -48.21 6.01
C GLU A 38 26.46 -47.39 6.81
N ALA A 39 27.69 -47.25 6.30
CA ALA A 39 28.72 -46.42 6.92
C ALA A 39 28.37 -44.93 6.90
N LEU A 40 27.81 -44.41 5.79
CA LEU A 40 27.31 -43.04 5.69
C LEU A 40 26.16 -42.79 6.68
N VAL A 41 25.18 -43.70 6.74
CA VAL A 41 24.04 -43.63 7.68
C VAL A 41 24.55 -43.67 9.13
N GLN A 42 25.48 -44.56 9.44
CA GLN A 42 26.07 -44.66 10.77
C GLN A 42 26.80 -43.36 11.15
N ARG A 43 27.62 -42.80 10.26
CA ARG A 43 28.31 -41.52 10.51
C ARG A 43 27.34 -40.35 10.66
N LEU A 44 26.29 -40.30 9.84
CA LEU A 44 25.25 -39.28 9.98
C LEU A 44 24.53 -39.42 11.33
N ASN A 45 24.21 -40.65 11.76
CA ASN A 45 23.68 -40.92 13.10
C ASN A 45 24.68 -40.51 14.20
N ASP A 46 25.99 -40.71 14.02
CA ASP A 46 27.03 -40.25 14.96
C ASP A 46 27.10 -38.72 15.05
N TYR A 47 26.60 -38.00 14.03
CA TYR A 47 26.40 -36.54 14.03
C TYR A 47 25.00 -36.11 14.47
N ASP A 48 24.23 -37.01 15.08
CA ASP A 48 22.88 -36.78 15.57
C ASP A 48 21.86 -36.44 14.47
N VAL A 49 22.10 -36.95 13.26
CA VAL A 49 21.20 -36.82 12.11
C VAL A 49 20.40 -38.11 11.97
N ARG A 50 19.07 -38.05 12.16
CA ARG A 50 18.19 -39.21 12.01
C ARG A 50 18.04 -39.54 10.52
N CYS A 51 18.70 -40.62 10.11
CA CYS A 51 18.65 -41.08 8.73
C CYS A 51 17.67 -42.24 8.58
N PHE A 52 16.82 -42.18 7.55
CA PHE A 52 15.97 -43.31 7.15
C PHE A 52 16.58 -44.03 5.96
N TYR A 53 17.08 -45.24 6.19
CA TYR A 53 17.67 -46.11 5.18
C TYR A 53 17.02 -47.50 5.25
N ASP A 54 16.44 -47.96 4.13
CA ASP A 54 15.89 -49.31 4.00
C ASP A 54 16.90 -50.24 3.29
N SER A 55 17.81 -50.82 4.07
CA SER A 55 18.85 -51.74 3.55
C SER A 55 18.27 -53.00 2.87
N LYS A 56 17.01 -53.35 3.14
CA LYS A 56 16.34 -54.55 2.58
C LYS A 56 15.77 -54.30 1.17
N ALA A 57 15.46 -53.05 0.83
CA ALA A 57 14.99 -52.67 -0.50
C ALA A 57 16.10 -52.82 -1.56
N GLN A 58 17.36 -52.57 -1.17
CA GLN A 58 18.52 -52.66 -2.04
C GLN A 58 18.90 -54.12 -2.38
N THR A 59 18.74 -55.04 -1.42
CA THR A 59 19.20 -56.44 -1.54
C THR A 59 18.23 -57.36 -2.27
N ASN A 60 16.92 -57.07 -2.31
CA ASN A 60 15.92 -58.03 -2.80
C ASN A 60 15.11 -57.58 -4.03
N GLY A 61 15.24 -56.33 -4.50
CA GLY A 61 14.46 -55.85 -5.65
C GLY A 61 12.93 -55.79 -5.41
N TRP A 62 12.49 -55.77 -4.15
CA TRP A 62 11.07 -55.65 -3.81
C TRP A 62 10.56 -54.22 -3.97
N MET A 63 9.27 -54.08 -4.26
CA MET A 63 8.52 -52.82 -4.23
C MET A 63 8.67 -52.13 -2.87
N TRP A 64 8.93 -50.82 -2.90
CA TRP A 64 8.95 -49.93 -1.75
C TRP A 64 7.64 -50.09 -0.95
N LYS A 65 7.71 -50.38 0.36
CA LYS A 65 6.50 -50.46 1.20
C LYS A 65 6.11 -49.04 1.68
N ASN A 66 4.79 -48.81 1.82
CA ASN A 66 4.07 -47.60 2.29
C ASN A 66 4.50 -46.97 3.65
N PHE A 67 5.69 -47.23 4.15
CA PHE A 67 6.19 -46.74 5.45
C PHE A 67 6.49 -45.23 5.40
N TRP A 68 6.90 -44.71 4.24
CA TRP A 68 7.36 -43.35 4.00
C TRP A 68 6.25 -42.30 4.11
N ALA A 69 5.10 -42.56 3.47
CA ALA A 69 3.93 -41.70 3.58
C ALA A 69 3.52 -41.54 5.06
N ALA A 70 3.60 -42.59 5.88
CA ALA A 70 3.28 -42.51 7.31
C ALA A 70 4.30 -41.68 8.12
N ALA A 71 5.58 -41.65 7.73
CA ALA A 71 6.62 -40.85 8.37
C ALA A 71 6.51 -39.36 8.01
N LEU A 72 6.34 -39.02 6.73
CA LEU A 72 6.10 -37.64 6.27
C LEU A 72 4.72 -37.10 6.70
N ARG A 73 3.72 -37.96 6.95
CA ARG A 73 2.41 -37.60 7.53
C ARG A 73 2.46 -37.26 9.02
N ARG A 74 3.54 -37.58 9.75
CA ARG A 74 3.64 -37.19 11.17
C ARG A 74 3.97 -35.70 11.23
N LYS A 75 3.02 -34.90 11.72
CA LYS A 75 3.25 -33.49 12.03
C LYS A 75 4.56 -33.34 12.81
N PRO A 76 5.41 -32.35 12.49
CA PRO A 76 6.59 -32.06 13.30
C PRO A 76 6.14 -31.97 14.75
N ASN A 77 6.91 -32.59 15.65
CA ASN A 77 6.59 -32.56 17.07
C ASN A 77 6.38 -31.08 17.45
N LYS A 78 5.19 -30.69 17.93
CA LYS A 78 4.85 -29.28 18.24
C LYS A 78 5.82 -28.64 19.25
N LYS A 79 6.68 -29.46 19.88
CA LYS A 79 7.77 -29.11 20.77
C LYS A 79 9.10 -28.76 20.08
N LEU A 80 9.22 -28.90 18.75
CA LEU A 80 10.43 -28.51 18.02
C LEU A 80 10.64 -26.99 18.10
N ASP A 81 11.87 -26.61 18.39
CA ASP A 81 12.31 -25.21 18.52
C ASP A 81 12.24 -24.51 17.14
N PRO A 82 11.52 -23.37 16.99
CA PRO A 82 11.44 -22.61 15.73
C PRO A 82 12.80 -22.19 15.17
N VAL A 83 13.83 -22.04 16.03
CA VAL A 83 15.19 -21.70 15.62
C VAL A 83 15.89 -22.86 14.93
N SER A 84 15.43 -24.09 15.17
CA SER A 84 15.88 -25.26 14.43
C SER A 84 15.42 -25.18 12.97
N GLY A 85 14.28 -24.57 12.69
CA GLY A 85 13.65 -24.71 11.38
C GLY A 85 13.39 -26.18 11.00
N PRO A 86 12.72 -26.40 9.87
CA PRO A 86 12.44 -27.73 9.36
C PRO A 86 13.66 -28.29 8.60
N GLY A 87 13.90 -29.59 8.71
CA GLY A 87 15.04 -30.25 8.09
C GLY A 87 14.68 -31.65 7.63
N VAL A 88 14.09 -31.74 6.43
CA VAL A 88 14.13 -32.97 5.64
C VAL A 88 15.12 -32.76 4.50
N ILE A 89 16.16 -33.60 4.43
CA ILE A 89 17.07 -33.62 3.28
C ILE A 89 16.79 -34.86 2.48
N VAL A 90 16.52 -34.72 1.19
CA VAL A 90 16.36 -35.87 0.29
C VAL A 90 17.57 -35.92 -0.62
N ILE A 91 18.33 -37.02 -0.55
CA ILE A 91 19.47 -37.33 -1.42
C ILE A 91 18.96 -38.28 -2.51
N ALA A 92 18.91 -37.80 -3.76
CA ALA A 92 18.47 -38.57 -4.93
C ALA A 92 19.59 -38.66 -5.97
N THR A 93 19.95 -39.88 -6.39
CA THR A 93 21.09 -40.17 -7.28
C THR A 93 20.66 -40.78 -8.62
N GLU A 94 21.61 -41.08 -9.52
CA GLU A 94 21.45 -41.46 -10.94
C GLU A 94 20.40 -42.53 -11.28
N ALA A 95 19.84 -43.25 -10.29
CA ALA A 95 18.75 -44.20 -10.47
C ALA A 95 17.49 -43.59 -11.11
N MET A 96 17.31 -42.27 -11.07
CA MET A 96 16.22 -41.56 -11.74
C MET A 96 16.31 -41.49 -13.26
N LEU A 97 17.46 -41.84 -13.86
CA LEU A 97 17.66 -41.77 -15.32
C LEU A 97 17.24 -43.06 -16.06
N GLU A 98 16.87 -44.15 -15.37
CA GLU A 98 16.31 -45.33 -16.02
C GLU A 98 14.83 -45.07 -16.38
N GLU A 99 14.47 -45.17 -17.67
CA GLU A 99 13.08 -45.10 -18.16
C GLU A 99 12.25 -46.25 -17.56
N LYS A 100 11.44 -45.93 -16.55
CA LYS A 100 10.36 -46.81 -16.07
C LYS A 100 9.13 -45.97 -15.79
N ASP A 101 7.98 -46.46 -16.22
CA ASP A 101 6.69 -45.75 -16.16
C ASP A 101 6.20 -45.45 -14.73
N GLU A 102 6.72 -46.13 -13.70
CA GLU A 102 6.38 -45.87 -12.29
C GLU A 102 7.62 -45.90 -11.40
N ASP A 103 8.22 -44.73 -11.16
CA ASP A 103 9.23 -44.55 -10.11
C ASP A 103 8.53 -44.32 -8.77
N HIS A 104 8.51 -45.35 -7.92
CA HIS A 104 7.88 -45.31 -6.61
C HIS A 104 8.38 -44.16 -5.72
N VAL A 105 9.65 -43.74 -5.85
CA VAL A 105 10.21 -42.63 -5.06
C VAL A 105 9.59 -41.31 -5.50
N VAL A 106 9.50 -41.10 -6.81
CA VAL A 106 8.79 -39.94 -7.39
C VAL A 106 7.34 -39.95 -6.96
N ARG A 107 6.67 -41.10 -7.03
CA ARG A 107 5.26 -41.23 -6.64
C ARG A 107 5.04 -40.92 -5.16
N GLU A 108 5.91 -41.40 -4.25
CA GLU A 108 5.78 -41.11 -2.82
C GLU A 108 6.14 -39.66 -2.47
N ILE A 109 7.14 -39.07 -3.14
CA ILE A 109 7.45 -37.64 -3.05
C ILE A 109 6.25 -36.82 -3.53
N ARG A 110 5.69 -37.16 -4.68
CA ARG A 110 4.49 -36.53 -5.26
C ARG A 110 3.25 -36.72 -4.38
N GLU A 111 2.98 -37.93 -3.88
CA GLU A 111 1.88 -38.20 -2.96
C GLU A 111 2.03 -37.43 -1.63
N ALA A 112 3.27 -37.26 -1.14
CA ALA A 112 3.54 -36.39 0.01
C ALA A 112 3.28 -34.91 -0.31
N PHE A 113 3.56 -34.46 -1.55
CA PHE A 113 3.23 -33.13 -2.07
C PHE A 113 1.73 -32.89 -2.36
N ASP A 114 0.99 -33.92 -2.76
CA ASP A 114 -0.42 -33.82 -3.20
C ASP A 114 -1.45 -34.00 -2.06
N GLN A 115 -1.13 -34.68 -0.96
CA GLN A 115 -2.14 -35.12 0.04
C GLN A 115 -2.47 -34.12 1.17
N THR A 116 -1.82 -32.95 1.26
CA THR A 116 -2.31 -31.88 2.13
C THR A 116 -3.39 -31.11 1.38
N ILE A 117 -4.60 -31.04 1.94
CA ILE A 117 -5.85 -30.54 1.31
C ILE A 117 -5.75 -29.12 0.69
N ASN A 118 -4.63 -28.39 0.89
CA ASN A 118 -4.34 -27.07 0.33
C ASN A 118 -2.91 -26.93 -0.31
N GLY A 119 -2.16 -28.02 -0.57
CA GLY A 119 -0.80 -27.93 -1.12
C GLY A 119 0.27 -27.32 -0.19
N GLN A 120 0.05 -27.37 1.14
CA GLN A 120 0.90 -26.72 2.14
C GLN A 120 1.80 -27.73 2.86
N HIS A 121 3.11 -27.65 2.64
CA HIS A 121 4.09 -28.34 3.48
C HIS A 121 4.51 -27.47 4.66
N GLU A 122 4.32 -27.97 5.90
CA GLU A 122 4.85 -27.33 7.12
C GLU A 122 6.39 -27.47 7.24
N ILE A 123 7.03 -28.26 6.36
CA ILE A 123 8.45 -28.63 6.43
C ILE A 123 9.15 -28.31 5.10
N PRO A 124 10.00 -27.27 5.04
CA PRO A 124 10.99 -27.10 3.99
C PRO A 124 11.84 -28.35 3.76
N ILE A 125 11.72 -28.91 2.56
CA ILE A 125 12.54 -30.00 2.04
C ILE A 125 13.75 -29.39 1.33
N THR A 126 14.96 -29.87 1.62
CA THR A 126 16.16 -29.54 0.84
C THR A 126 16.51 -30.75 -0.02
N LEU A 127 16.42 -30.61 -1.33
CA LEU A 127 16.78 -31.67 -2.28
C LEU A 127 18.24 -31.54 -2.70
N LEU A 128 19.00 -32.62 -2.55
CA LEU A 128 20.35 -32.75 -3.07
C LEU A 128 20.31 -33.69 -4.27
N CYS A 129 20.47 -33.11 -5.46
CA CYS A 129 20.52 -33.80 -6.75
C CYS A 129 21.95 -33.70 -7.30
N PHE A 130 22.53 -34.84 -7.72
CA PHE A 130 23.98 -34.95 -7.99
C PHE A 130 24.38 -34.75 -9.45
N SER A 131 23.40 -34.59 -10.35
CA SER A 131 23.62 -34.13 -11.72
C SER A 131 22.55 -33.13 -12.12
N ARG A 132 22.90 -32.20 -13.01
CA ARG A 132 21.95 -31.25 -13.61
C ARG A 132 20.79 -32.01 -14.28
N ASP A 133 21.13 -33.07 -15.01
CA ASP A 133 20.18 -33.95 -15.68
C ASP A 133 19.24 -34.65 -14.68
N GLY A 134 19.73 -35.02 -13.49
CA GLY A 134 18.92 -35.63 -12.43
C GLY A 134 17.92 -34.67 -11.79
N THR A 135 18.27 -33.39 -11.63
CA THR A 135 17.34 -32.35 -11.14
C THR A 135 16.24 -32.08 -12.15
N GLU A 136 16.60 -31.88 -13.42
CA GLU A 136 15.67 -31.63 -14.52
C GLU A 136 14.73 -32.84 -14.72
N GLU A 137 15.25 -34.07 -14.57
CA GLU A 137 14.48 -35.31 -14.64
C GLU A 137 13.52 -35.49 -13.46
N LEU A 138 13.96 -35.22 -12.22
CA LEU A 138 13.09 -35.24 -11.05
C LEU A 138 11.95 -34.22 -11.17
N GLN A 139 12.27 -33.00 -11.60
CA GLN A 139 11.31 -31.92 -11.86
C GLN A 139 10.27 -32.38 -12.90
N ARG A 140 10.74 -32.97 -14.01
CA ARG A 140 9.88 -33.51 -15.07
C ARG A 140 8.96 -34.63 -14.58
N ARG A 141 9.46 -35.52 -13.71
CA ARG A 141 8.71 -36.68 -13.20
C ARG A 141 7.72 -36.33 -12.08
N ILE A 142 8.03 -35.36 -11.22
CA ILE A 142 7.08 -34.86 -10.20
C ILE A 142 5.91 -34.12 -10.87
N GLY A 143 6.20 -33.37 -11.95
CA GLY A 143 5.22 -32.59 -12.71
C GLY A 143 5.60 -31.12 -12.75
N LEU A 144 5.23 -30.43 -13.84
CA LEU A 144 5.59 -29.02 -14.09
C LEU A 144 4.94 -28.03 -13.12
N ASP A 145 3.88 -28.44 -12.40
CA ASP A 145 3.14 -27.59 -11.47
C ASP A 145 3.88 -27.32 -10.14
N TYR A 146 5.02 -27.96 -9.91
CA TYR A 146 5.76 -27.91 -8.64
C TYR A 146 7.22 -27.46 -8.87
N ASP A 147 7.48 -26.15 -8.96
CA ASP A 147 8.86 -25.65 -9.15
C ASP A 147 9.73 -25.90 -7.91
N LEU A 148 10.65 -26.87 -8.03
CA LEU A 148 11.64 -27.17 -7.00
C LEU A 148 12.63 -26.00 -6.81
N GLY A 149 12.85 -25.20 -7.85
CA GLY A 149 13.74 -24.03 -7.88
C GLY A 149 13.30 -22.88 -6.97
N GLU A 150 12.04 -22.45 -7.08
CA GLU A 150 11.47 -21.37 -6.26
C GLU A 150 11.21 -21.76 -4.80
N ARG A 151 10.81 -23.01 -4.52
CA ARG A 151 10.37 -23.43 -3.18
C ARG A 151 11.44 -24.11 -2.32
N HIS A 152 12.47 -24.72 -2.93
CA HIS A 152 13.35 -25.67 -2.23
C HIS A 152 14.87 -25.55 -2.50
N TYR A 153 15.34 -24.43 -3.08
CA TYR A 153 16.79 -24.12 -3.30
C TYR A 153 17.63 -25.35 -3.71
N PRO A 154 17.43 -25.95 -4.90
CA PRO A 154 18.34 -26.95 -5.43
C PRO A 154 19.70 -26.29 -5.62
N ARG A 155 20.63 -26.53 -4.70
CA ARG A 155 22.01 -26.03 -4.84
C ARG A 155 22.84 -27.06 -5.58
N MET A 156 23.19 -26.71 -6.81
CA MET A 156 24.35 -27.33 -7.46
C MET A 156 25.61 -26.84 -6.75
N PHE A 157 26.44 -27.77 -6.28
CA PHE A 157 27.75 -27.42 -5.76
C PHE A 157 28.64 -27.00 -6.94
N ASP A 158 28.80 -25.69 -7.14
CA ASP A 158 29.67 -25.12 -8.16
C ASP A 158 31.09 -25.71 -8.03
N GLY A 159 31.45 -26.57 -8.98
CA GLY A 159 32.84 -27.00 -9.21
C GLY A 159 33.14 -28.49 -9.07
N VAL A 160 32.25 -29.30 -8.52
CA VAL A 160 32.42 -30.77 -8.53
C VAL A 160 31.23 -31.37 -9.27
N ALA A 161 31.33 -31.45 -10.59
CA ALA A 161 30.52 -32.43 -11.31
C ALA A 161 30.95 -33.79 -10.77
N ILE A 162 30.15 -34.36 -9.87
CA ILE A 162 30.33 -35.71 -9.36
C ILE A 162 30.00 -36.62 -10.53
N LYS A 163 30.99 -36.85 -11.40
CA LYS A 163 30.85 -37.70 -12.58
C LYS A 163 30.71 -39.17 -12.22
N ASP A 164 31.06 -39.53 -10.99
CA ASP A 164 30.97 -40.90 -10.47
C ASP A 164 30.77 -40.87 -8.93
N PRO A 165 29.54 -41.09 -8.43
CA PRO A 165 29.23 -41.11 -7.00
C PRO A 165 30.06 -42.13 -6.20
N ASP A 166 30.53 -43.20 -6.85
CA ASP A 166 31.29 -44.29 -6.23
C ASP A 166 32.76 -43.89 -5.94
N THR A 167 33.21 -42.73 -6.42
CA THR A 167 34.59 -42.23 -6.22
C THR A 167 34.74 -41.25 -5.03
N ILE A 168 33.65 -40.90 -4.37
CA ILE A 168 33.65 -39.92 -3.27
C ILE A 168 33.73 -40.64 -1.92
N SER A 169 34.76 -40.30 -1.12
CA SER A 169 34.88 -40.83 0.25
C SER A 169 33.73 -40.40 1.16
N GLU A 170 33.40 -41.25 2.13
CA GLU A 170 32.39 -41.00 3.17
C GLU A 170 32.56 -39.64 3.88
N ASP A 171 33.80 -39.20 4.14
CA ASP A 171 34.10 -37.91 4.77
C ASP A 171 33.61 -36.72 3.94
N THR A 172 33.86 -36.75 2.63
CA THR A 172 33.44 -35.72 1.68
C THR A 172 31.91 -35.66 1.57
N TRP A 173 31.25 -36.82 1.62
CA TRP A 173 29.79 -36.91 1.66
C TRP A 173 29.19 -36.26 2.91
N CYS A 174 29.77 -36.53 4.08
CA CYS A 174 29.39 -35.87 5.31
C CYS A 174 29.61 -34.35 5.25
N GLU A 175 30.69 -33.87 4.62
CA GLU A 175 30.97 -32.44 4.43
C GLU A 175 29.97 -31.75 3.50
N ILE A 176 29.61 -32.38 2.36
CA ILE A 176 28.59 -31.89 1.42
C ILE A 176 27.23 -31.78 2.11
N CYS A 177 26.81 -32.83 2.83
CA CYS A 177 25.55 -32.84 3.57
C CYS A 177 25.54 -31.75 4.66
N ARG A 178 26.64 -31.60 5.41
CA ARG A 178 26.76 -30.52 6.40
C ARG A 178 26.71 -29.13 5.77
N ALA A 179 27.40 -28.91 4.66
CA ALA A 179 27.39 -27.63 3.96
C ALA A 179 25.98 -27.29 3.48
N ALA A 180 25.26 -28.25 2.92
CA ALA A 180 23.86 -28.09 2.51
C ALA A 180 22.93 -27.75 3.70
N ILE A 181 23.06 -28.47 4.82
CA ILE A 181 22.32 -28.20 6.09
C ILE A 181 22.61 -26.80 6.61
N HIS A 182 23.89 -26.41 6.61
CA HIS A 182 24.31 -25.10 7.09
C HIS A 182 23.87 -23.96 6.19
N VAL A 183 23.67 -24.23 4.90
CA VAL A 183 23.30 -23.25 3.89
C VAL A 183 21.78 -23.05 3.80
N SER A 184 20.98 -24.13 3.82
CA SER A 184 19.51 -24.02 3.75
C SER A 184 18.92 -23.34 5.01
N ARG A 185 19.54 -23.56 6.18
CA ARG A 185 19.24 -22.83 7.43
C ARG A 185 19.96 -21.48 7.51
N GLY A 186 21.02 -21.30 6.74
CA GLY A 186 22.05 -20.30 7.00
C GLY A 186 21.68 -18.89 6.61
N THR A 187 21.03 -18.65 5.49
CA THR A 187 20.81 -17.28 5.01
C THR A 187 19.57 -16.65 5.65
N THR A 188 18.46 -17.36 5.63
CA THR A 188 17.13 -16.86 5.98
C THR A 188 16.93 -16.74 7.49
N THR A 189 17.31 -17.77 8.26
CA THR A 189 17.27 -17.74 9.74
C THR A 189 18.34 -16.82 10.30
N ARG A 190 19.56 -16.77 9.74
CA ARG A 190 20.55 -15.75 10.16
C ARG A 190 20.06 -14.35 9.83
N ARG A 191 19.32 -14.14 8.73
CA ARG A 191 18.75 -12.84 8.41
C ARG A 191 17.69 -12.44 9.44
N LEU A 192 16.75 -13.32 9.78
CA LEU A 192 15.78 -13.05 10.85
C LEU A 192 16.45 -12.87 12.21
N GLN A 193 17.49 -13.64 12.51
CA GLN A 193 18.26 -13.48 13.75
C GLN A 193 18.97 -12.14 13.79
N LYS A 194 19.56 -11.71 12.67
CA LYS A 194 20.14 -10.38 12.52
C LYS A 194 19.08 -9.29 12.69
N LEU A 195 17.89 -9.43 12.09
CA LEU A 195 16.78 -8.50 12.27
C LEU A 195 16.26 -8.48 13.72
N ARG A 196 16.24 -9.64 14.40
CA ARG A 196 15.93 -9.75 15.83
C ARG A 196 16.97 -9.03 16.69
N GLU A 197 18.25 -9.16 16.37
CA GLU A 197 19.33 -8.42 17.03
C GLU A 197 19.24 -6.91 16.75
N GLU A 198 18.92 -6.51 15.52
CA GLU A 198 18.65 -5.12 15.14
C GLU A 198 17.45 -4.56 15.94
N ALA A 199 16.37 -5.33 16.08
CA ALA A 199 15.20 -4.94 16.87
C ALA A 199 15.51 -4.87 18.38
N ARG A 200 16.33 -5.79 18.91
CA ARG A 200 16.84 -5.73 20.28
C ARG A 200 17.71 -4.48 20.49
N ALA A 201 18.59 -4.18 19.53
CA ALA A 201 19.44 -2.99 19.56
C ALA A 201 18.60 -1.71 19.49
N TRP A 202 17.60 -1.66 18.61
CA TRP A 202 16.62 -0.57 18.55
C TRP A 202 15.89 -0.40 19.89
N ALA A 203 15.36 -1.48 20.45
CA ALA A 203 14.62 -1.42 21.71
C ALA A 203 15.53 -0.97 22.87
N LYS A 204 16.76 -1.49 22.95
CA LYS A 204 17.75 -1.02 23.93
C LYS A 204 18.09 0.46 23.70
N SER A 205 18.26 0.90 22.46
CA SER A 205 18.50 2.32 22.13
C SER A 205 17.35 3.20 22.61
N VAL A 206 16.09 2.79 22.40
CA VAL A 206 14.91 3.50 22.93
C VAL A 206 14.91 3.51 24.46
N LEU A 207 15.36 2.44 25.12
CA LEU A 207 15.45 2.42 26.58
C LEU A 207 16.63 3.25 27.12
N MET A 208 17.66 3.50 26.32
CA MET A 208 18.78 4.37 26.69
C MET A 208 18.42 5.87 26.60
N THR A 209 17.31 6.23 25.93
CA THR A 209 16.83 7.63 25.86
C THR A 209 16.22 8.11 27.18
N ILE A 210 16.17 7.26 28.22
CA ILE A 210 15.59 7.56 29.52
C ILE A 210 16.66 8.14 30.46
N TRP A 211 16.35 9.24 31.15
CA TRP A 211 17.27 9.82 32.12
C TRP A 211 17.28 9.10 33.47
N SER A 212 16.14 8.54 33.91
CA SER A 212 16.06 7.74 35.14
C SER A 212 16.05 6.24 34.87
N THR A 213 16.59 5.45 35.80
CA THR A 213 16.45 3.99 35.77
C THR A 213 15.03 3.51 36.14
N GLU A 214 14.10 4.43 36.42
CA GLU A 214 12.77 4.08 36.90
C GLU A 214 11.91 3.39 35.83
N ASP A 215 11.18 2.38 36.30
CA ASP A 215 10.22 1.67 35.50
C ASP A 215 8.84 2.34 35.57
N PHE A 216 8.61 3.33 34.71
CA PHE A 216 7.28 3.92 34.54
C PHE A 216 6.24 2.96 33.93
N SER A 217 6.69 1.84 33.36
CA SER A 217 5.82 0.93 32.62
C SER A 217 5.14 -0.10 33.52
N THR A 218 5.72 -0.50 34.65
CA THR A 218 5.05 -1.47 35.53
C THR A 218 3.82 -0.90 36.25
N ASN A 219 3.65 0.42 36.25
CA ASN A 219 2.62 1.12 37.03
C ASN A 219 1.48 1.71 36.19
N THR A 220 1.38 1.35 34.91
CA THR A 220 0.29 1.78 34.02
C THR A 220 -0.48 0.57 33.49
N ASP A 221 -1.81 0.61 33.58
CA ASP A 221 -2.70 -0.45 33.05
C ASP A 221 -2.41 -0.76 31.57
N SER A 222 -1.99 0.25 30.79
CA SER A 222 -1.65 0.07 29.37
C SER A 222 -0.47 -0.89 29.15
N ALA A 223 0.51 -0.92 30.05
CA ALA A 223 1.69 -1.78 29.88
C ALA A 223 1.39 -3.25 30.16
N SER A 224 0.55 -3.54 31.16
CA SER A 224 0.02 -4.90 31.34
C SER A 224 -0.81 -5.34 30.14
N SER A 225 -1.63 -4.45 29.57
CA SER A 225 -2.41 -4.75 28.37
C SER A 225 -1.52 -5.01 27.14
N ILE A 226 -0.51 -4.18 26.89
CA ILE A 226 0.47 -4.40 25.80
C ILE A 226 1.21 -5.72 25.98
N ARG A 227 1.68 -6.01 27.21
CA ARG A 227 2.38 -7.25 27.53
C ARG A 227 1.49 -8.46 27.35
N ASN A 228 0.27 -8.41 27.86
CA ASN A 228 -0.67 -9.53 27.77
C ASN A 228 -1.08 -9.77 26.31
N ALA A 229 -1.36 -8.70 25.55
CA ALA A 229 -1.66 -8.80 24.12
C ALA A 229 -0.50 -9.49 23.37
N LEU A 230 0.73 -8.98 23.51
CA LEU A 230 1.89 -9.57 22.82
C LEU A 230 2.23 -10.99 23.31
N ASN A 231 2.11 -11.28 24.61
CA ASN A 231 2.31 -12.63 25.14
C ASN A 231 1.26 -13.60 24.60
N GLN A 232 -0.01 -13.18 24.53
CA GLN A 232 -1.08 -14.00 23.98
C GLN A 232 -0.85 -14.28 22.50
N SER A 233 -0.41 -13.29 21.73
CA SER A 233 0.01 -13.46 20.33
C SER A 233 1.13 -14.49 20.18
N ILE A 234 2.18 -14.38 20.99
CA ILE A 234 3.33 -15.29 20.97
C ILE A 234 2.91 -16.71 21.40
N ALA A 235 2.07 -16.83 22.44
CA ALA A 235 1.65 -18.11 23.00
C ALA A 235 0.67 -18.85 22.08
N ASN A 236 -0.32 -18.15 21.53
CA ASN A 236 -1.35 -18.74 20.68
C ASN A 236 -0.86 -19.00 19.25
N ARG A 237 0.26 -18.35 18.85
CA ARG A 237 0.74 -18.33 17.46
C ARG A 237 -0.32 -17.85 16.47
N GLU A 238 -1.28 -17.07 16.97
CA GLU A 238 -2.32 -16.46 16.15
C GLU A 238 -1.81 -15.12 15.63
N ILE A 239 -2.07 -14.86 14.35
CA ILE A 239 -1.81 -13.56 13.76
C ILE A 239 -2.65 -12.54 14.50
N SER A 240 -1.97 -11.58 15.10
CA SER A 240 -2.59 -10.61 16.01
C SER A 240 -2.25 -9.19 15.60
N ARG A 241 -3.10 -8.27 16.03
CA ARG A 241 -3.02 -6.85 15.72
C ARG A 241 -2.94 -6.09 17.02
N LEU A 242 -1.98 -5.19 17.13
CA LEU A 242 -1.85 -4.34 18.30
C LEU A 242 -1.53 -2.91 17.90
N ALA A 243 -2.44 -1.99 18.17
CA ALA A 243 -2.22 -0.56 18.01
C ALA A 243 -2.07 0.10 19.38
N ILE A 244 -0.96 0.79 19.60
CA ILE A 244 -0.69 1.56 20.81
C ILE A 244 -0.87 3.04 20.45
N VAL A 245 -2.01 3.61 20.84
CA VAL A 245 -2.45 4.93 20.40
C VAL A 245 -2.42 5.93 21.55
N GLY A 246 -1.81 7.08 21.35
CA GLY A 246 -1.82 8.15 22.34
C GLY A 246 -0.89 9.32 22.05
N PRO A 247 -0.96 10.40 22.84
CA PRO A 247 -0.26 11.64 22.53
C PRO A 247 1.27 11.51 22.55
N GLY A 248 1.97 12.51 22.04
CA GLY A 248 3.43 12.62 22.16
C GLY A 248 3.87 12.68 23.63
N GLY A 249 4.95 11.99 23.99
CA GLY A 249 5.48 11.97 25.36
C GLY A 249 4.82 10.97 26.33
N PHE A 250 3.80 10.23 25.88
CA PHE A 250 3.07 9.23 26.69
C PHE A 250 3.77 7.87 26.80
N GLY A 251 5.00 7.76 26.28
CA GLY A 251 5.82 6.56 26.43
C GLY A 251 5.42 5.36 25.58
N LYS A 252 4.62 5.53 24.51
CA LYS A 252 4.19 4.46 23.59
C LYS A 252 5.35 3.57 23.12
N THR A 253 6.33 4.17 22.45
CA THR A 253 7.52 3.50 21.91
C THR A 253 8.34 2.84 23.01
N LYS A 254 8.42 3.48 24.18
CA LYS A 254 9.16 2.97 25.35
C LYS A 254 8.48 1.75 25.99
N GLN A 255 7.16 1.79 26.15
CA GLN A 255 6.38 0.64 26.65
C GLN A 255 6.51 -0.55 25.69
N LEU A 256 6.47 -0.29 24.37
CA LEU A 256 6.69 -1.31 23.36
C LEU A 256 8.11 -1.87 23.40
N ALA A 257 9.14 -1.00 23.40
CA ALA A 257 10.55 -1.41 23.44
C ALA A 257 10.89 -2.23 24.69
N ARG A 258 10.40 -1.83 25.87
CA ARG A 258 10.61 -2.59 27.11
C ARG A 258 9.93 -3.95 27.07
N THR A 259 8.67 -3.98 26.62
CA THR A 259 7.94 -5.24 26.45
C THR A 259 8.68 -6.13 25.46
N LEU A 260 9.19 -5.57 24.36
CA LEU A 260 9.97 -6.30 23.37
C LEU A 260 11.25 -6.90 23.97
N VAL A 261 12.04 -6.14 24.73
CA VAL A 261 13.25 -6.66 25.39
C VAL A 261 12.90 -7.81 26.34
N TYR A 262 11.89 -7.61 27.20
CA TYR A 262 11.42 -8.66 28.11
C TYR A 262 11.02 -9.92 27.36
N LEU A 263 10.21 -9.79 26.30
CA LEU A 263 9.76 -10.92 25.50
C LEU A 263 10.91 -11.62 24.77
N LEU A 264 11.89 -10.85 24.28
CA LEU A 264 13.08 -11.39 23.61
C LEU A 264 14.00 -12.16 24.57
N ASP A 265 13.97 -11.83 25.86
CA ASP A 265 14.79 -12.46 26.89
C ASP A 265 14.09 -13.70 27.48
N GLU A 266 12.78 -13.61 27.75
CA GLU A 266 11.95 -14.74 28.21
C GLU A 266 11.69 -15.78 27.12
N ASN A 267 11.58 -15.33 25.87
CA ASN A 267 11.26 -16.17 24.72
C ASN A 267 12.33 -16.03 23.63
N PRO A 268 13.57 -16.51 23.90
CA PRO A 268 14.73 -16.33 23.01
C PRO A 268 14.51 -16.88 21.60
N ASN A 269 13.57 -17.82 21.43
CA ASN A 269 13.41 -18.59 20.19
C ASN A 269 11.97 -18.63 19.64
N LEU A 270 11.00 -17.88 20.22
CA LEU A 270 9.58 -18.02 19.83
C LEU A 270 9.07 -17.01 18.80
N PHE A 271 9.79 -15.93 18.49
CA PHE A 271 9.33 -14.92 17.51
C PHE A 271 10.47 -14.07 16.93
N PHE A 272 10.21 -13.37 15.83
CA PHE A 272 11.16 -12.57 15.06
C PHE A 272 10.62 -11.14 14.84
N PRO A 273 10.96 -10.18 15.69
CA PRO A 273 10.56 -8.80 15.49
C PRO A 273 11.35 -8.14 14.36
N VAL A 274 10.63 -7.40 13.51
CA VAL A 274 11.17 -6.64 12.38
C VAL A 274 10.70 -5.20 12.51
N ILE A 275 11.63 -4.29 12.77
CA ILE A 275 11.33 -2.85 12.80
C ILE A 275 11.09 -2.37 11.37
N VAL A 276 9.98 -1.67 11.11
CA VAL A 276 9.63 -1.14 9.79
C VAL A 276 9.73 0.38 9.81
N ASN A 277 10.58 0.93 8.95
CA ASN A 277 10.80 2.37 8.80
C ASN A 277 10.01 2.94 7.60
N PRO A 278 9.83 4.27 7.50
CA PRO A 278 9.16 4.90 6.35
C PRO A 278 9.69 4.47 4.98
N GLN A 279 11.02 4.37 4.84
CA GLN A 279 11.65 3.95 3.59
C GLN A 279 11.38 2.49 3.22
N ASP A 280 11.10 1.63 4.21
CA ASP A 280 10.83 0.22 3.97
C ASP A 280 9.52 0.05 3.16
N LEU A 281 8.60 1.03 3.20
CA LEU A 281 7.30 1.01 2.50
C LEU A 281 7.20 1.99 1.31
N LYS A 282 8.22 2.82 1.05
CA LYS A 282 8.11 3.99 0.15
C LYS A 282 7.78 3.67 -1.31
N ASP A 283 8.04 2.44 -1.76
CA ASP A 283 7.79 1.98 -3.14
C ASP A 283 7.05 0.62 -3.12
N GLY A 284 5.92 0.56 -2.43
CA GLY A 284 5.16 -0.68 -2.35
C GLY A 284 5.89 -1.82 -1.64
N ALA A 285 6.65 -1.51 -0.58
CA ALA A 285 7.34 -2.45 0.29
C ALA A 285 8.52 -3.25 -0.32
N GLY A 286 9.07 -2.87 -1.49
CA GLY A 286 10.24 -3.56 -2.05
C GLY A 286 11.48 -3.49 -1.17
N MET A 287 11.69 -2.36 -0.50
CA MET A 287 12.78 -2.21 0.48
C MET A 287 12.59 -3.12 1.70
N LEU A 288 11.35 -3.33 2.16
CA LEU A 288 11.04 -4.30 3.22
C LEU A 288 11.37 -5.73 2.78
N ARG A 289 11.10 -6.12 1.53
CA ARG A 289 11.44 -7.45 0.99
C ARG A 289 12.95 -7.66 0.93
N LYS A 290 13.68 -6.68 0.40
CA LYS A 290 15.15 -6.67 0.43
C LYS A 290 15.68 -6.76 1.86
N LYS A 291 15.03 -6.08 2.80
CA LYS A 291 15.36 -6.15 4.23
C LYS A 291 15.14 -7.55 4.79
N LEU A 292 14.06 -8.24 4.40
CA LEU A 292 13.82 -9.63 4.77
C LEU A 292 14.78 -10.59 4.05
N GLY A 293 15.38 -10.21 2.92
CA GLY A 293 16.23 -11.11 2.12
C GLY A 293 15.42 -12.01 1.18
N LEU A 294 14.25 -11.50 0.78
CA LEU A 294 13.34 -12.08 -0.21
C LEU A 294 13.83 -11.71 -1.63
N GLY A 295 14.28 -12.71 -2.39
CA GLY A 295 14.56 -12.66 -3.83
C GLY A 295 15.79 -11.89 -4.36
N SER A 296 16.20 -12.23 -5.59
CA SER A 296 17.07 -11.42 -6.45
C SER A 296 16.34 -10.23 -7.08
N ASP A 297 15.00 -10.30 -7.19
CA ASP A 297 14.12 -9.21 -7.60
C ASP A 297 13.08 -8.89 -6.51
N PRO A 298 13.42 -8.04 -5.53
CA PRO A 298 12.58 -7.74 -4.38
C PRO A 298 11.30 -6.97 -4.72
N TRP A 299 10.96 -6.73 -5.98
CA TRP A 299 9.76 -5.96 -6.38
C TRP A 299 8.59 -6.85 -6.81
N ASN A 300 8.86 -8.10 -7.20
CA ASN A 300 7.87 -9.03 -7.75
C ASN A 300 7.40 -10.11 -6.76
N GLU A 301 8.15 -10.38 -5.69
CA GLU A 301 7.73 -11.38 -4.69
C GLU A 301 6.54 -10.86 -3.87
N PRO A 302 5.46 -11.65 -3.68
CA PRO A 302 4.36 -11.24 -2.82
C PRO A 302 4.85 -11.10 -1.37
N LEU A 303 4.38 -10.06 -0.69
CA LEU A 303 4.72 -9.79 0.71
C LEU A 303 3.94 -10.70 1.68
N SER A 304 3.09 -11.61 1.17
CA SER A 304 2.43 -12.65 1.94
C SER A 304 3.46 -13.68 2.40
N LEU A 305 3.92 -13.54 3.63
CA LEU A 305 4.88 -14.47 4.26
C LEU A 305 4.36 -15.92 4.38
N VAL A 306 3.13 -16.19 3.93
CA VAL A 306 2.42 -17.47 3.98
C VAL A 306 2.92 -18.47 2.93
N GLU A 307 3.48 -18.01 1.81
CA GLU A 307 3.71 -18.86 0.62
C GLU A 307 5.19 -18.97 0.19
N GLY A 308 6.10 -18.21 0.82
CA GLY A 308 7.52 -18.14 0.45
C GLY A 308 8.50 -18.66 1.51
N ALA A 309 9.74 -18.16 1.48
CA ALA A 309 10.86 -18.56 2.34
C ALA A 309 10.62 -18.47 3.87
N TYR A 310 9.50 -17.85 4.28
CA TYR A 310 9.09 -17.61 5.66
C TYR A 310 7.80 -18.31 6.09
N ALA A 311 7.23 -19.21 5.28
CA ALA A 311 5.99 -19.91 5.64
C ALA A 311 6.07 -20.63 7.01
N TRP A 312 7.23 -21.22 7.32
CA TRP A 312 7.51 -21.87 8.61
C TRP A 312 7.52 -20.89 9.81
N ALA A 313 7.72 -19.60 9.56
CA ALA A 313 7.73 -18.53 10.55
C ALA A 313 6.41 -17.75 10.59
N GLN A 314 5.35 -18.25 9.96
CA GLN A 314 4.02 -17.66 10.03
C GLN A 314 3.55 -17.55 11.50
N GLY A 315 3.00 -16.39 11.87
CA GLY A 315 2.63 -16.08 13.26
C GLY A 315 3.83 -15.84 14.19
N HIS A 316 5.06 -16.12 13.76
CA HIS A 316 6.29 -15.86 14.50
C HIS A 316 6.95 -14.54 14.10
N ILE A 317 6.65 -13.96 12.93
CA ILE A 317 7.17 -12.65 12.51
C ILE A 317 6.29 -11.52 13.05
N PHE A 318 6.92 -10.51 13.66
CA PHE A 318 6.27 -9.36 14.28
C PHE A 318 6.76 -8.08 13.61
N PHE A 319 5.93 -7.42 12.80
CA PHE A 319 6.26 -6.12 12.25
C PHE A 319 5.98 -5.02 13.27
N ILE A 320 7.00 -4.24 13.59
CA ILE A 320 6.93 -3.16 14.57
C ILE A 320 7.08 -1.82 13.85
N ILE A 321 6.04 -1.00 13.92
CA ILE A 321 5.98 0.34 13.34
C ILE A 321 6.02 1.36 14.47
N ASP A 322 7.12 2.11 14.56
CA ASP A 322 7.29 3.19 15.52
C ASP A 322 6.87 4.55 14.92
N SER A 323 5.80 5.12 15.45
CA SER A 323 5.16 6.37 15.00
C SER A 323 4.70 6.35 13.55
N LEU A 324 3.46 5.91 13.32
CA LEU A 324 2.83 5.91 11.99
C LEU A 324 2.78 7.31 11.34
N GLU A 325 2.80 8.37 12.14
CA GLU A 325 2.87 9.75 11.65
C GLU A 325 4.16 10.11 10.90
N ARG A 326 5.22 9.28 10.99
CA ARG A 326 6.49 9.49 10.27
C ARG A 326 6.42 9.16 8.78
N PHE A 327 5.30 8.64 8.30
CA PHE A 327 5.11 8.29 6.89
C PHE A 327 4.50 9.47 6.14
N ASP A 328 5.18 9.97 5.11
CA ASP A 328 4.71 11.08 4.27
C ASP A 328 3.28 10.84 3.71
N GLN A 329 2.97 9.57 3.41
CA GLN A 329 1.66 9.12 2.94
C GLN A 329 1.08 8.06 3.88
N VAL A 330 0.69 8.49 5.09
CA VAL A 330 0.15 7.63 6.17
C VAL A 330 -0.92 6.62 5.68
N LYS A 331 -1.85 7.05 4.81
CA LYS A 331 -2.89 6.16 4.25
C LYS A 331 -2.34 5.10 3.29
N ALA A 332 -1.36 5.45 2.45
CA ALA A 332 -0.72 4.50 1.55
C ALA A 332 0.07 3.45 2.35
N ALA A 333 0.81 3.90 3.36
CA ALA A 333 1.49 3.00 4.29
C ALA A 333 0.50 2.07 5.01
N ALA A 334 -0.65 2.59 5.46
CA ALA A 334 -1.70 1.77 6.08
C ALA A 334 -2.25 0.68 5.14
N ASN A 335 -2.43 0.96 3.85
CA ASN A 335 -2.84 -0.04 2.86
C ASN A 335 -1.79 -1.16 2.70
N GLU A 336 -0.50 -0.82 2.65
CA GLU A 336 0.58 -1.81 2.58
C GLU A 336 0.66 -2.66 3.85
N LEU A 337 0.52 -2.03 5.02
CA LEU A 337 0.46 -2.74 6.31
C LEU A 337 -0.75 -3.67 6.40
N ARG A 338 -1.89 -3.30 5.80
CA ARG A 338 -3.07 -4.18 5.74
C ARG A 338 -2.79 -5.49 5.01
N VAL A 339 -1.95 -5.46 3.97
CA VAL A 339 -1.54 -6.67 3.23
C VAL A 339 -0.68 -7.58 4.12
N LEU A 340 0.22 -7.02 4.92
CA LEU A 340 1.05 -7.78 5.88
C LEU A 340 0.21 -8.51 6.95
N ASN A 341 -0.94 -7.93 7.30
CA ASN A 341 -1.80 -8.35 8.40
C ASN A 341 -2.47 -9.72 8.19
N THR A 342 -2.36 -10.30 7.00
CA THR A 342 -2.85 -11.65 6.70
C THR A 342 -1.86 -12.75 7.08
N SER A 343 -0.59 -12.39 7.37
CA SER A 343 0.51 -13.36 7.46
C SER A 343 1.44 -13.17 8.67
N ALA A 344 1.45 -11.99 9.28
CA ALA A 344 2.32 -11.65 10.40
C ALA A 344 1.60 -10.79 11.44
N THR A 345 2.09 -10.84 12.67
CA THR A 345 1.60 -9.96 13.73
C THR A 345 2.09 -8.54 13.46
N ILE A 346 1.19 -7.55 13.58
CA ILE A 346 1.52 -6.14 13.37
C ILE A 346 1.34 -5.38 14.69
N CYS A 347 2.38 -4.67 15.09
CA CYS A 347 2.37 -3.75 16.22
C CYS A 347 2.66 -2.32 15.76
N ILE A 348 1.71 -1.40 15.93
CA ILE A 348 1.81 0.00 15.49
C ILE A 348 1.77 0.91 16.72
N THR A 349 2.65 1.91 16.77
CA THR A 349 2.45 3.06 17.66
C THR A 349 2.02 4.28 16.83
N SER A 350 1.06 5.06 17.33
CA SER A 350 0.52 6.21 16.57
C SER A 350 -0.03 7.31 17.49
N ARG A 351 -0.07 8.54 16.99
CA ARG A 351 -0.83 9.64 17.62
C ARG A 351 -2.34 9.52 17.32
N PRO A 352 -3.23 10.00 18.20
CA PRO A 352 -4.68 9.87 18.01
C PRO A 352 -5.18 10.49 16.70
N GLU A 353 -4.66 11.65 16.31
CA GLU A 353 -5.03 12.36 15.09
C GLU A 353 -4.63 11.61 13.82
N THR A 354 -3.45 10.99 13.82
CA THR A 354 -2.98 10.15 12.71
C THR A 354 -3.73 8.83 12.67
N TRP A 355 -3.95 8.22 13.83
CA TRP A 355 -4.69 6.96 13.96
C TRP A 355 -6.13 7.10 13.43
N GLY A 356 -6.85 8.15 13.84
CA GLY A 356 -8.22 8.38 13.38
C GLY A 356 -8.34 8.57 11.86
N ALA A 357 -7.25 8.89 11.16
CA ALA A 357 -7.23 9.00 9.71
C ALA A 357 -7.06 7.65 8.97
N VAL A 358 -6.63 6.59 9.68
CA VAL A 358 -6.31 5.28 9.09
C VAL A 358 -6.96 4.08 9.78
N GLU A 359 -7.65 4.28 10.91
CA GLU A 359 -8.29 3.24 11.71
C GLU A 359 -9.20 2.35 10.84
N ASP A 360 -10.03 2.95 9.99
CA ASP A 360 -10.93 2.26 9.06
C ASP A 360 -10.20 1.48 7.95
N ILE A 361 -9.00 1.92 7.57
CA ILE A 361 -8.18 1.28 6.53
C ILE A 361 -7.55 0.01 7.09
N LEU A 362 -6.95 0.12 8.28
CA LEU A 362 -6.26 -0.97 8.95
C LEU A 362 -7.24 -2.03 9.51
N ALA A 363 -8.50 -1.64 9.76
CA ALA A 363 -9.57 -2.50 10.24
C ALA A 363 -9.21 -3.26 11.53
N PHE A 364 -8.63 -2.53 12.50
CA PHE A 364 -8.36 -3.04 13.85
C PHE A 364 -9.65 -3.05 14.66
N LYS A 365 -9.83 -4.05 15.51
CA LYS A 365 -10.93 -4.10 16.47
C LYS A 365 -10.58 -3.28 17.72
N ASP A 366 -11.59 -2.87 18.48
CA ASP A 366 -11.36 -2.06 19.70
C ASP A 366 -10.47 -2.79 20.71
N GLU A 367 -10.61 -4.11 20.87
CA GLU A 367 -9.75 -4.93 21.74
C GLU A 367 -8.29 -5.02 21.27
N GLU A 368 -8.00 -4.70 20.01
CA GLU A 368 -6.66 -4.66 19.41
C GLU A 368 -6.00 -3.28 19.58
N ILE A 369 -6.70 -2.31 20.19
CA ILE A 369 -6.24 -0.93 20.34
C ILE A 369 -6.01 -0.61 21.83
N VAL A 370 -4.74 -0.53 22.23
CA VAL A 370 -4.35 -0.04 23.55
C VAL A 370 -4.14 1.46 23.51
N ARG A 371 -5.06 2.21 24.12
CA ARG A 371 -4.92 3.66 24.26
C ARG A 371 -4.07 3.98 25.49
N THR A 372 -2.95 4.68 25.30
CA THR A 372 -2.10 5.10 26.42
C THR A 372 -2.73 6.28 27.13
N CYS A 373 -2.84 6.20 28.45
CA CYS A 373 -3.34 7.25 29.32
C CYS A 373 -2.20 7.97 30.06
N GLU A 374 -2.55 9.10 30.68
CA GLU A 374 -1.65 9.78 31.62
C GLU A 374 -1.37 8.88 32.84
N ILE A 375 -0.17 8.99 33.41
CA ILE A 375 0.14 8.38 34.71
C ILE A 375 -0.79 9.01 35.75
N ASN A 376 -1.49 8.20 36.55
CA ASN A 376 -2.35 8.76 37.57
C ASN A 376 -1.54 9.62 38.57
N SER A 377 -2.19 10.64 39.15
CA SER A 377 -1.51 11.61 40.01
C SER A 377 -0.81 11.00 41.22
N GLU A 378 -1.35 9.90 41.75
CA GLU A 378 -0.81 9.24 42.94
C GLU A 378 0.44 8.40 42.63
N THR A 379 0.46 7.72 41.49
CA THR A 379 1.63 7.02 40.97
C THR A 379 2.75 8.01 40.65
N ALA A 380 2.43 9.14 40.00
CA ALA A 380 3.41 10.20 39.75
C ALA A 380 3.98 10.76 41.06
N ALA A 381 3.11 11.00 42.05
CA ALA A 381 3.51 11.45 43.39
C ALA A 381 4.41 10.43 44.10
N LYS A 382 4.07 9.15 44.05
CA LYS A 382 4.84 8.06 44.64
C LYS A 382 6.22 7.94 44.01
N LEU A 383 6.33 8.07 42.68
CA LEU A 383 7.60 7.98 41.95
C LEU A 383 8.53 9.17 42.24
N LEU A 384 7.97 10.35 42.50
CA LEU A 384 8.73 11.53 42.93
C LEU A 384 9.10 11.51 44.43
N GLY A 385 8.50 10.62 45.22
CA GLY A 385 8.76 10.46 46.65
C GLY A 385 7.93 11.40 47.53
N ILE A 386 7.92 11.12 48.84
CA ILE A 386 7.04 11.79 49.82
C ILE A 386 7.23 13.32 49.82
N GLU A 387 8.47 13.80 49.65
CA GLU A 387 8.79 15.22 49.68
C GLU A 387 8.21 16.00 48.49
N TYR A 388 8.02 15.34 47.34
CA TYR A 388 7.60 15.97 46.07
C TYR A 388 6.26 15.43 45.56
N GLY A 389 5.57 14.60 46.35
CA GLY A 389 4.33 13.95 45.95
C GLY A 389 3.20 14.94 45.70
N GLU A 390 3.02 15.91 46.59
CA GLU A 390 1.98 16.94 46.44
C GLU A 390 2.22 17.82 45.22
N PHE A 391 3.48 18.08 44.91
CA PHE A 391 3.90 18.81 43.74
C PHE A 391 3.51 18.09 42.44
N ALA A 392 3.69 16.76 42.38
CA ALA A 392 3.24 15.92 41.26
C ALA A 392 1.72 15.96 41.04
N ARG A 393 0.94 16.00 42.14
CA ARG A 393 -0.52 16.01 42.07
C ARG A 393 -1.06 17.28 41.41
N GLN A 394 -0.45 18.42 41.72
CA GLN A 394 -0.86 19.75 41.25
C GLN A 394 -0.47 20.02 39.78
N ARG A 395 0.54 19.34 39.24
CA ARG A 395 1.07 19.60 37.89
C ARG A 395 0.74 18.47 36.93
N SER A 396 -0.30 18.66 36.13
CA SER A 396 -0.77 17.64 35.16
C SER A 396 0.29 17.19 34.17
N TYR A 397 1.23 18.06 33.76
CA TYR A 397 2.26 17.68 32.80
C TYR A 397 3.25 16.62 33.31
N LEU A 398 3.42 16.48 34.64
CA LEU A 398 4.24 15.42 35.26
C LEU A 398 3.55 14.05 35.25
N ARG A 399 2.29 14.00 34.80
CA ARG A 399 1.61 12.74 34.50
C ARG A 399 2.02 12.18 33.13
N GLN A 400 2.76 12.96 32.34
CA GLN A 400 3.36 12.48 31.10
C GLN A 400 4.72 11.86 31.42
N PRO A 401 4.96 10.58 31.06
CA PRO A 401 6.19 9.85 31.38
C PRO A 401 7.49 10.59 31.05
N VAL A 402 7.56 11.29 29.91
CA VAL A 402 8.77 12.02 29.50
C VAL A 402 9.15 13.13 30.47
N PHE A 403 8.18 13.94 30.92
CA PHE A 403 8.44 15.04 31.85
C PHE A 403 8.67 14.52 33.27
N LEU A 404 7.96 13.46 33.67
CA LEU A 404 8.20 12.81 34.95
C LEU A 404 9.62 12.25 35.05
N ASP A 405 10.11 11.63 33.98
CA ASP A 405 11.47 11.09 33.88
C ASP A 405 12.55 12.17 34.02
N MET A 406 12.38 13.29 33.31
CA MET A 406 13.26 14.46 33.44
C MET A 406 13.25 15.02 34.87
N ALA A 407 12.08 15.13 35.49
CA ALA A 407 11.94 15.64 36.85
C ALA A 407 12.63 14.72 37.88
N ILE A 408 12.40 13.41 37.80
CA ILE A 408 13.04 12.42 38.67
C ILE A 408 14.56 12.46 38.51
N HIS A 409 15.04 12.55 37.27
CA HIS A 409 16.46 12.64 37.00
C HIS A 409 17.10 13.86 37.68
N LEU A 410 16.52 15.04 37.48
CA LEU A 410 17.03 16.28 38.08
C LEU A 410 16.99 16.26 39.61
N LEU A 411 15.95 15.66 40.21
CA LEU A 411 15.82 15.52 41.66
C LEU A 411 16.85 14.54 42.27
N ARG A 412 17.32 13.55 41.50
CA ARG A 412 18.29 12.55 41.96
C ARG A 412 19.74 12.99 41.86
N THR A 413 20.03 14.07 41.13
CA THR A 413 21.38 14.63 41.06
C THR A 413 21.62 15.60 42.21
N ASP A 414 22.56 15.27 43.10
CA ASP A 414 22.79 15.92 44.40
C ASP A 414 23.07 17.45 44.33
N ASP A 415 23.56 17.97 43.20
CA ASP A 415 23.92 19.39 43.04
C ASP A 415 22.73 20.36 43.04
N LEU A 416 21.50 19.87 42.82
CA LEU A 416 20.32 20.71 42.55
C LEU A 416 19.24 20.70 43.64
N ASN A 417 19.42 19.91 44.70
CA ASN A 417 18.44 19.75 45.78
C ASN A 417 18.09 21.06 46.53
N LYS A 418 18.93 22.10 46.43
CA LYS A 418 18.69 23.40 47.10
C LYS A 418 17.90 24.42 46.26
N ASN A 419 17.92 24.32 44.92
CA ASN A 419 17.33 25.31 44.01
C ASN A 419 16.14 24.79 43.18
N ILE A 420 15.91 23.47 43.09
CA ILE A 420 14.78 22.90 42.35
C ILE A 420 13.42 23.38 42.91
N LYS A 421 13.29 23.56 44.23
CA LYS A 421 12.06 24.05 44.87
C LYS A 421 11.59 25.42 44.35
N ALA A 422 12.49 26.26 43.81
CA ALA A 422 12.19 27.62 43.39
C ALA A 422 12.18 27.83 41.86
N ILE A 423 12.88 27.02 41.07
CA ILE A 423 13.17 27.36 39.66
C ILE A 423 12.67 26.31 38.65
N ALA A 424 12.61 25.02 39.01
CA ALA A 424 12.73 23.97 37.98
C ALA A 424 11.40 23.39 37.44
N VAL A 425 10.21 23.83 37.91
CA VAL A 425 9.05 22.93 37.75
C VAL A 425 7.67 23.62 37.67
N GLU A 426 7.59 24.90 37.30
CA GLU A 426 6.29 25.56 37.09
C GLU A 426 5.60 25.13 35.78
N SER A 427 6.38 24.92 34.72
CA SER A 427 5.89 24.54 33.38
C SER A 427 6.79 23.50 32.72
N LYS A 428 6.34 22.96 31.58
CA LYS A 428 7.15 22.06 30.71
C LYS A 428 8.45 22.74 30.26
N THR A 429 8.39 24.02 29.90
CA THR A 429 9.55 24.82 29.46
C THR A 429 10.55 25.01 30.59
N ALA A 430 10.09 25.36 31.79
CA ALA A 430 10.97 25.55 32.95
C ALA A 430 11.75 24.27 33.29
N LEU A 431 11.09 23.11 33.16
CA LEU A 431 11.73 21.81 33.36
C LEU A 431 12.79 21.51 32.28
N LEU A 432 12.50 21.78 31.01
CA LEU A 432 13.46 21.61 29.91
C LEU A 432 14.65 22.58 30.01
N ASP A 433 14.42 23.80 30.51
CA ASP A 433 15.49 24.76 30.79
C ASP A 433 16.33 24.37 32.01
N ALA A 434 15.72 23.78 33.03
CA ALA A 434 16.46 23.19 34.15
C ALA A 434 17.32 22.03 33.68
N LEU A 435 16.79 21.16 32.81
CA LEU A 435 17.54 20.06 32.20
C LEU A 435 18.72 20.54 31.35
N THR A 436 18.50 21.56 30.52
CA THR A 436 19.56 22.14 29.68
C THR A 436 20.65 22.79 30.54
N ARG A 437 20.28 23.53 31.59
CA ARG A 437 21.24 24.12 32.54
C ARG A 437 22.02 23.06 33.29
N TRP A 438 21.35 22.05 33.82
CA TRP A 438 22.00 20.90 34.47
C TRP A 438 23.05 20.23 33.58
N ALA A 439 22.79 20.10 32.27
CA ALA A 439 23.74 19.52 31.34
C ALA A 439 24.95 20.43 31.06
N CYS A 440 24.75 21.75 31.09
CA CYS A 440 25.78 22.75 30.79
C CYS A 440 26.56 23.22 32.01
N ASP A 441 26.00 23.18 33.22
CA ASP A 441 26.62 23.67 34.46
C ASP A 441 27.75 22.75 34.94
N GLN A 442 28.58 23.26 35.87
CA GLN A 442 29.73 22.54 36.41
C GLN A 442 29.78 22.60 37.94
N ASP A 443 30.32 21.54 38.55
CA ASP A 443 30.53 21.45 39.99
C ASP A 443 31.84 22.17 40.37
N GLY A 444 31.83 23.51 40.36
CA GLY A 444 32.97 24.32 40.79
C GLY A 444 33.00 25.75 40.22
N GLY A 445 33.26 26.74 41.07
CA GLY A 445 33.23 28.18 40.72
C GLY A 445 34.53 28.75 40.12
N SER A 446 35.28 28.00 39.31
CA SER A 446 36.50 28.51 38.66
C SER A 446 36.20 29.31 37.38
N VAL A 447 37.14 30.15 36.93
CA VAL A 447 37.00 30.90 35.66
C VAL A 447 36.97 29.95 34.44
N ASP A 448 37.71 28.84 34.51
CA ASP A 448 37.71 27.80 33.48
C ASP A 448 36.33 27.13 33.35
N ALA A 449 35.57 27.02 34.45
CA ALA A 449 34.23 26.47 34.44
C ALA A 449 33.26 27.29 33.57
N GLN A 450 33.35 28.63 33.61
CA GLN A 450 32.47 29.49 32.81
C GLN A 450 32.77 29.37 31.31
N HIS A 451 34.03 29.22 30.94
CA HIS A 451 34.42 28.98 29.56
C HIS A 451 33.84 27.65 29.06
N GLU A 452 33.98 26.57 29.84
CA GLU A 452 33.43 25.26 29.48
C GLU A 452 31.89 25.22 29.44
N ILE A 453 31.21 25.97 30.31
CA ILE A 453 29.75 26.18 30.27
C ILE A 453 29.36 26.86 28.95
N ASN A 454 30.09 27.90 28.54
CA ASN A 454 29.84 28.61 27.29
C ASN A 454 30.06 27.70 26.08
N THR A 455 31.15 26.94 26.05
CA THR A 455 31.46 25.98 24.98
C THR A 455 30.36 24.91 24.83
N ARG A 456 29.84 24.37 25.95
CA ARG A 456 28.73 23.40 25.93
C ARG A 456 27.44 24.02 25.41
N ASN A 457 27.10 25.24 25.83
CA ASN A 457 25.94 25.97 25.31
C ASN A 457 26.08 26.29 23.81
N GLU A 458 27.27 26.65 23.36
CA GLU A 458 27.56 26.86 21.94
C GLU A 458 27.45 25.58 21.13
N LEU A 459 27.86 24.44 21.68
CA LEU A 459 27.68 23.13 21.04
C LEU A 459 26.20 22.82 20.83
N LEU A 460 25.36 22.99 21.87
CA LEU A 460 23.91 22.78 21.75
C LEU A 460 23.28 23.73 20.72
N ARG A 461 23.67 25.01 20.70
CA ARG A 461 23.24 25.96 19.67
C ARG A 461 23.70 25.56 18.27
N GLY A 462 24.92 25.04 18.15
CA GLY A 462 25.46 24.50 16.89
C GLY A 462 24.64 23.32 16.39
N ILE A 463 24.28 22.39 17.27
CA ILE A 463 23.39 21.27 16.96
C ILE A 463 22.05 21.79 16.45
N ALA A 464 21.37 22.68 17.20
CA ALA A 464 20.10 23.26 16.78
C ALA A 464 20.19 23.98 15.43
N LYS A 465 21.28 24.71 15.18
CA LYS A 465 21.47 25.43 13.91
C LYS A 465 21.56 24.45 12.74
N ILE A 466 22.38 23.41 12.87
CA ILE A 466 22.53 22.39 11.82
C ILE A 466 21.24 21.61 11.64
N GLN A 467 20.52 21.31 12.74
CA GLN A 467 19.20 20.70 12.68
C GLN A 467 18.27 21.56 11.83
N VAL A 468 18.16 22.88 12.11
CA VAL A 468 17.39 23.88 11.35
C VAL A 468 17.78 23.90 9.86
N GLU A 469 19.06 23.94 9.55
CA GLU A 469 19.56 23.94 8.16
C GLU A 469 19.24 22.64 7.41
N GLN A 470 19.25 21.50 8.10
CA GLN A 470 19.05 20.18 7.50
C GLN A 470 17.62 19.66 7.54
N SER A 471 16.72 20.33 8.25
CA SER A 471 15.33 19.88 8.32
C SER A 471 15.17 18.50 9.01
N ARG A 472 16.03 18.20 10.00
CA ARG A 472 16.10 16.90 10.71
C ARG A 472 16.55 17.04 12.17
N PHE A 473 16.11 16.14 13.06
CA PHE A 473 16.56 16.10 14.46
C PHE A 473 17.92 15.42 14.65
N ASP A 474 18.34 14.54 13.76
CA ASP A 474 19.67 13.95 13.79
C ASP A 474 20.61 14.64 12.79
N ILE A 475 21.86 14.88 13.20
CA ILE A 475 22.89 15.55 12.39
C ILE A 475 24.14 14.70 12.28
N ALA A 476 24.89 14.86 11.19
CA ALA A 476 26.22 14.25 11.06
C ALA A 476 27.20 14.89 12.07
N ARG A 477 27.97 14.05 12.79
CA ARG A 477 29.02 14.54 13.71
C ARG A 477 30.08 15.38 12.98
N SER A 478 30.45 15.00 11.75
CA SER A 478 31.40 15.73 10.90
C SER A 478 30.99 17.20 10.71
N LYS A 479 29.72 17.44 10.37
CA LYS A 479 29.20 18.80 10.15
C LYS A 479 29.24 19.66 11.41
N LEU A 480 29.06 19.09 12.60
CA LEU A 480 29.17 19.86 13.85
C LEU A 480 30.62 20.32 14.11
N LEU A 481 31.59 19.50 13.71
CA LEU A 481 33.02 19.79 13.86
C LEU A 481 33.54 20.76 12.79
N GLU A 482 32.90 20.80 11.61
CA GLU A 482 33.25 21.71 10.50
C GLU A 482 32.88 23.19 10.75
N VAL A 483 31.87 23.47 11.58
CA VAL A 483 31.34 24.84 11.79
C VAL A 483 32.38 25.81 12.38
N ASP A 484 33.44 25.31 13.02
CA ASP A 484 34.64 26.09 13.38
C ASP A 484 35.82 25.17 13.71
N SER A 485 36.70 24.93 12.72
CA SER A 485 37.83 24.02 12.88
C SER A 485 38.81 24.41 14.00
N SER A 486 38.84 25.69 14.40
CA SER A 486 39.72 26.18 15.47
C SER A 486 39.27 25.72 16.87
N LEU A 487 37.98 25.42 17.04
CA LEU A 487 37.36 24.97 18.29
C LEU A 487 37.06 23.46 18.31
N ALA A 488 37.48 22.71 17.29
CA ALA A 488 37.12 21.30 17.11
C ALA A 488 37.47 20.43 18.34
N LYS A 489 38.65 20.64 18.95
CA LYS A 489 39.09 19.90 20.14
C LYS A 489 38.25 20.22 21.38
N GLU A 490 37.87 21.49 21.57
CA GLU A 490 37.05 21.92 22.70
C GLU A 490 35.60 21.43 22.55
N ARG A 491 35.09 21.43 21.32
CA ARG A 491 33.77 20.85 21.00
C ARG A 491 33.73 19.35 21.17
N ASP A 492 34.77 18.62 20.79
CA ASP A 492 34.85 17.17 21.01
C ASP A 492 34.85 16.85 22.52
N LYS A 493 35.57 17.62 23.34
CA LYS A 493 35.52 17.49 24.81
C LYS A 493 34.13 17.81 25.37
N ALA A 494 33.49 18.88 24.90
CA ALA A 494 32.14 19.24 25.31
C ALA A 494 31.12 18.16 24.89
N LEU A 495 31.29 17.56 23.72
CA LEU A 495 30.48 16.46 23.21
C LEU A 495 30.68 15.20 24.07
N GLU A 496 31.92 14.84 24.40
CA GLU A 496 32.24 13.75 25.33
C GLU A 496 31.58 13.98 26.69
N TYR A 497 31.63 15.20 27.22
CA TYR A 497 30.93 15.56 28.46
C TYR A 497 29.41 15.36 28.37
N LEU A 498 28.78 15.84 27.30
CA LEU A 498 27.33 15.77 27.09
C LEU A 498 26.81 14.39 26.64
N THR A 499 27.71 13.46 26.31
CA THR A 499 27.38 12.08 25.94
C THR A 499 27.69 11.10 27.08
N ALA A 500 28.81 11.28 27.79
CA ALA A 500 29.30 10.35 28.81
C ALA A 500 29.07 10.81 30.25
N ILE A 501 29.16 12.11 30.55
CA ILE A 501 29.13 12.62 31.94
C ILE A 501 27.72 13.12 32.30
N ARG A 502 27.16 14.04 31.50
CA ARG A 502 25.79 14.55 31.64
C ARG A 502 25.02 14.21 30.36
N PRO A 503 24.54 12.95 30.20
CA PRO A 503 24.05 12.41 28.93
C PRO A 503 22.76 13.11 28.44
N LEU A 504 22.95 14.19 27.68
CA LEU A 504 21.93 14.94 26.97
C LEU A 504 21.95 14.65 25.46
N ILE A 505 23.10 14.25 24.92
CA ILE A 505 23.31 13.90 23.52
C ILE A 505 23.46 12.38 23.39
N ILE A 506 22.83 11.81 22.35
CA ILE A 506 23.02 10.42 21.94
C ILE A 506 23.84 10.42 20.65
N GLU A 507 24.92 9.63 20.65
CA GLU A 507 25.64 9.25 19.44
C GLU A 507 25.14 7.89 18.94
N PHE A 508 24.87 7.76 17.65
CA PHE A 508 24.53 6.49 17.02
C PHE A 508 25.11 6.41 15.61
N LYS A 509 25.34 5.19 15.12
CA LYS A 509 25.76 4.97 13.74
C LYS A 509 24.53 4.73 12.86
N ASN A 510 24.45 5.41 11.73
CA ASN A 510 23.41 5.12 10.74
C ASN A 510 23.77 3.87 9.90
N ALA A 511 22.91 3.49 8.96
CA ALA A 511 23.11 2.32 8.10
C ALA A 511 24.39 2.41 7.25
N ASP A 512 24.85 3.63 6.93
CA ASP A 512 26.05 3.90 6.15
C ASP A 512 27.32 3.94 7.02
N GLY A 513 27.20 3.71 8.33
CA GLY A 513 28.30 3.75 9.28
C GLY A 513 28.70 5.16 9.75
N GLU A 514 28.03 6.22 9.27
CA GLU A 514 28.23 7.60 9.71
C GLU A 514 27.75 7.78 11.16
N ILE A 515 28.58 8.42 11.99
CA ILE A 515 28.20 8.79 13.36
C ILE A 515 27.30 10.02 13.30
N ARG A 516 26.09 9.86 13.82
CA ARG A 516 25.07 10.90 13.91
C ARG A 516 24.78 11.23 15.37
N LEU A 517 24.47 12.51 15.59
CA LEU A 517 24.21 13.11 16.88
C LEU A 517 22.75 13.56 16.92
N ARG A 518 22.11 13.36 18.06
CA ARG A 518 20.78 13.93 18.37
C ARG A 518 20.67 14.20 19.86
N LEU A 519 19.78 15.09 20.28
CA LEU A 519 19.45 15.16 21.70
C LEU A 519 18.65 13.92 22.10
N ARG A 520 18.65 13.65 23.41
CA ARG A 520 18.13 12.40 23.97
C ARG A 520 16.65 12.14 23.63
N HIS A 521 15.89 13.18 23.32
CA HIS A 521 14.46 13.08 22.98
C HIS A 521 14.03 14.21 22.04
N ASP A 522 13.08 13.93 21.12
CA ASP A 522 12.58 14.91 20.12
C ASP A 522 12.04 16.21 20.76
N ILE A 523 11.45 16.11 21.97
CA ILE A 523 11.01 17.27 22.77
C ILE A 523 12.18 18.15 23.19
N VAL A 524 13.35 17.58 23.48
CA VAL A 524 14.55 18.33 23.84
C VAL A 524 15.19 18.93 22.58
N ASP A 525 15.23 18.19 21.46
CA ASP A 525 15.63 18.73 20.16
C ASP A 525 14.76 19.93 19.78
N SER A 526 13.44 19.78 19.83
CA SER A 526 12.46 20.84 19.60
C SER A 526 12.67 22.02 20.55
N HIS A 527 12.89 21.79 21.85
CA HIS A 527 13.17 22.86 22.83
C HIS A 527 14.43 23.64 22.47
N ASN A 528 15.51 22.94 22.14
CA ASN A 528 16.80 23.54 21.80
C ASN A 528 16.73 24.36 20.50
N ILE A 529 16.07 23.82 19.47
CA ILE A 529 15.76 24.55 18.23
C ILE A 529 14.90 25.77 18.52
N SER A 530 13.85 25.60 19.34
CA SER A 530 12.93 26.68 19.68
C SER A 530 13.65 27.83 20.39
N ARG A 531 14.53 27.54 21.36
CA ARG A 531 15.38 28.55 22.00
C ARG A 531 16.29 29.26 21.02
N LEU A 532 16.93 28.53 20.10
CA LEU A 532 17.76 29.15 19.07
C LEU A 532 16.94 30.12 18.20
N LEU A 533 15.73 29.75 17.79
CA LEU A 533 14.85 30.59 16.96
C LEU A 533 14.35 31.83 17.72
N LEU A 534 14.16 31.73 19.04
CA LEU A 534 13.85 32.89 19.88
C LEU A 534 15.04 33.85 19.95
N ASP A 535 16.25 33.32 20.14
CA ASP A 535 17.51 34.08 20.26
C ASP A 535 17.99 34.66 18.92
N ARG A 536 17.60 34.08 17.78
CA ARG A 536 18.07 34.45 16.43
C ARG A 536 16.91 34.87 15.52
N PRO A 537 16.45 36.13 15.58
CA PRO A 537 15.35 36.63 14.74
C PRO A 537 15.57 36.47 13.23
N GLY A 538 16.82 36.56 12.76
CA GLY A 538 17.17 36.36 11.35
C GLY A 538 16.87 34.92 10.88
N LEU A 539 17.34 33.93 11.63
CA LEU A 539 17.10 32.51 11.35
C LEU A 539 15.62 32.16 11.47
N ARG A 540 14.93 32.72 12.47
CA ARG A 540 13.48 32.57 12.62
C ARG A 540 12.71 33.12 11.41
N LYS A 541 13.05 34.32 10.94
CA LYS A 541 12.42 34.91 9.75
C LYS A 541 12.71 34.13 8.48
N GLU A 542 13.92 33.56 8.35
CA GLU A 542 14.27 32.69 7.23
C GLU A 542 13.44 31.41 7.24
N MET A 543 13.39 30.73 8.39
CA MET A 543 12.56 29.53 8.57
C MET A 543 11.07 29.79 8.30
N LEU A 544 10.54 30.93 8.78
CA LEU A 544 9.15 31.33 8.50
C LEU A 544 8.89 31.69 7.04
N LYS A 545 9.92 32.00 6.24
CA LYS A 545 9.82 32.18 4.78
C LYS A 545 9.85 30.85 4.02
N THR A 546 10.60 29.87 4.52
CA THR A 546 10.76 28.55 3.90
C THR A 546 9.84 27.50 4.53
N PHE A 547 8.74 27.95 5.14
CA PHE A 547 7.80 27.18 5.96
C PHE A 547 7.24 25.93 5.24
N ASP A 548 7.41 25.85 3.91
CA ASP A 548 6.78 24.88 3.02
C ASP A 548 7.25 23.42 3.13
N ASN A 549 8.41 23.04 3.73
CA ASN A 549 8.94 21.67 3.50
C ASN A 549 9.80 20.96 4.58
N SER A 550 10.03 21.49 5.79
CA SER A 550 11.23 21.05 6.54
C SER A 550 11.13 20.55 7.99
N PHE A 551 10.22 21.03 8.84
CA PHE A 551 10.18 20.60 10.25
C PHE A 551 8.85 20.02 10.67
N ASP A 552 8.93 19.02 11.53
CA ASP A 552 7.79 18.49 12.26
C ASP A 552 7.10 19.61 13.06
N GLN A 553 5.77 19.53 13.12
CA GLN A 553 4.88 20.46 13.83
C GLN A 553 5.33 20.76 15.27
N ILE A 554 6.04 19.81 15.91
CA ILE A 554 6.54 19.90 17.27
C ILE A 554 7.53 21.06 17.49
N VAL A 555 8.29 21.49 16.48
CA VAL A 555 9.22 22.64 16.61
C VAL A 555 8.44 23.94 16.74
N TYR A 556 7.43 24.12 15.87
CA TYR A 556 6.58 25.30 15.92
C TYR A 556 5.74 25.37 17.19
N GLU A 557 5.21 24.22 17.63
CA GLU A 557 4.57 24.10 18.94
C GLU A 557 5.50 24.49 20.10
N GLY A 558 6.78 24.09 20.00
CA GLY A 558 7.83 24.44 20.96
C GLY A 558 8.07 25.95 21.02
N VAL A 559 8.30 26.60 19.88
CA VAL A 559 8.55 28.06 19.83
C VAL A 559 7.39 28.84 20.44
N VAL A 560 6.16 28.48 20.08
CA VAL A 560 4.95 29.14 20.60
C VAL A 560 4.82 28.94 22.11
N GLN A 561 5.08 27.72 22.61
CA GLN A 561 5.01 27.42 24.04
C GLN A 561 6.06 28.19 24.83
N ILE A 562 7.32 28.17 24.38
CA ILE A 562 8.41 28.86 25.09
C ILE A 562 8.14 30.36 25.08
N ALA A 563 7.77 30.94 23.93
CA ALA A 563 7.43 32.36 23.82
C ALA A 563 6.32 32.77 24.79
N HIS A 564 5.29 31.93 24.97
CA HIS A 564 4.24 32.16 25.95
C HIS A 564 4.77 32.15 27.39
N ASP A 565 5.53 31.11 27.75
CA ASP A 565 6.06 30.95 29.09
C ASP A 565 7.01 32.09 29.50
N ILE A 566 7.73 32.71 28.55
CA ILE A 566 8.60 33.87 28.79
C ILE A 566 7.91 35.23 28.56
N GLY A 567 6.59 35.25 28.32
CA GLY A 567 5.82 36.49 28.13
C GLY A 567 6.07 37.23 26.81
N ARG A 568 6.63 36.58 25.79
CA ARG A 568 6.95 37.15 24.47
C ARG A 568 5.78 37.02 23.50
N SER A 569 4.72 37.78 23.78
CA SER A 569 3.52 37.84 22.94
C SER A 569 3.82 38.20 21.48
N ASP A 570 4.82 39.07 21.26
CA ASP A 570 5.26 39.53 19.93
C ASP A 570 5.67 38.38 19.00
N ILE A 571 6.33 37.35 19.54
CA ILE A 571 6.76 36.19 18.75
C ILE A 571 5.58 35.27 18.44
N ILE A 572 4.67 35.08 19.39
CA ILE A 572 3.45 34.30 19.14
C ILE A 572 2.60 35.00 18.08
N ASP A 573 2.53 36.34 18.10
CA ASP A 573 1.85 37.15 17.09
C ASP A 573 2.53 36.99 15.71
N GLU A 574 3.87 36.99 15.66
CA GLU A 574 4.66 36.73 14.44
C GLU A 574 4.34 35.35 13.82
N PHE A 575 4.35 34.29 14.63
CA PHE A 575 4.01 32.93 14.16
C PHE A 575 2.55 32.82 13.76
N PHE A 576 1.63 33.34 14.57
CA PHE A 576 0.20 33.29 14.27
C PHE A 576 -0.13 34.01 12.97
N ALA A 577 0.46 35.18 12.71
CA ALA A 577 0.31 35.89 11.43
C ALA A 577 0.86 35.08 10.25
N CYS A 578 2.01 34.40 10.41
CA CYS A 578 2.55 33.52 9.39
C CYS A 578 1.65 32.30 9.12
N PHE A 579 1.05 31.75 10.18
CA PHE A 579 0.12 30.63 10.08
C PHE A 579 -1.15 31.04 9.34
N LEU A 580 -1.74 32.16 9.72
CA LEU A 580 -2.91 32.72 9.03
C LEU A 580 -2.61 33.07 7.57
N ARG A 581 -1.42 33.58 7.25
CA ARG A 581 -0.99 33.79 5.86
C ARG A 581 -0.99 32.51 5.03
N ALA A 582 -0.44 31.42 5.58
CA ALA A 582 -0.43 30.12 4.89
C ALA A 582 -1.87 29.65 4.65
N ILE A 583 -2.75 29.84 5.64
CA ILE A 583 -4.18 29.47 5.57
C ILE A 583 -4.95 30.31 4.55
N ASP A 584 -4.78 31.64 4.53
CA ASP A 584 -5.38 32.57 3.56
C ASP A 584 -5.01 32.18 2.12
N ASN A 585 -3.75 31.78 1.93
CA ASN A 585 -3.20 31.41 0.63
C ASN A 585 -3.37 29.91 0.28
N LYS A 586 -4.16 29.14 1.04
CA LYS A 586 -4.36 27.69 0.83
C LYS A 586 -4.91 27.33 -0.56
N HIS A 587 -5.56 28.26 -1.24
CA HIS A 587 -6.02 28.08 -2.61
C HIS A 587 -4.84 27.96 -3.61
N ASN A 588 -3.66 28.45 -3.25
CA ASN A 588 -2.42 28.30 -4.01
C ASN A 588 -1.71 26.99 -3.60
N LYS A 589 -1.42 26.11 -4.58
CA LYS A 589 -0.78 24.80 -4.38
C LYS A 589 0.50 24.89 -3.53
N LYS A 590 1.28 25.97 -3.66
CA LYS A 590 2.52 26.17 -2.88
C LYS A 590 2.29 26.16 -1.36
N TYR A 591 1.15 26.71 -0.90
CA TYR A 591 0.88 26.89 0.52
C TYR A 591 -0.01 25.80 1.14
N GLN A 592 -0.44 24.80 0.37
CA GLN A 592 -1.41 23.80 0.86
C GLN A 592 -0.86 22.95 2.02
N ALA A 593 0.35 22.41 1.87
CA ALA A 593 1.00 21.61 2.91
C ALA A 593 1.27 22.44 4.18
N SER A 594 1.77 23.66 3.98
CA SER A 594 1.97 24.67 5.02
C SER A 594 0.68 24.94 5.80
N ALA A 595 -0.41 25.25 5.10
CA ALA A 595 -1.71 25.54 5.71
C ALA A 595 -2.23 24.38 6.56
N TRP A 596 -1.98 23.13 6.15
CA TRP A 596 -2.33 21.95 6.94
C TRP A 596 -1.45 21.84 8.19
N ASN A 597 -0.12 21.93 8.04
CA ASN A 597 0.81 21.88 9.17
C ASN A 597 0.53 22.95 10.22
N THR A 598 0.27 24.19 9.79
CA THR A 598 -0.11 25.29 10.69
C THR A 598 -1.43 25.02 11.38
N GLY A 599 -2.39 24.41 10.67
CA GLY A 599 -3.67 24.02 11.25
C GLY A 599 -3.50 23.03 12.40
N TYR A 600 -2.59 22.07 12.27
CA TYR A 600 -2.29 21.13 13.36
C TYR A 600 -1.62 21.83 14.55
N VAL A 601 -0.67 22.73 14.32
CA VAL A 601 -0.01 23.50 15.40
C VAL A 601 -1.03 24.36 16.16
N ILE A 602 -1.90 25.07 15.44
CA ILE A 602 -2.98 25.85 16.06
C ILE A 602 -3.90 24.91 16.85
N THR A 603 -4.31 23.78 16.27
CA THR A 603 -5.17 22.78 16.95
C THR A 603 -4.54 22.25 18.25
N ALA A 604 -3.25 21.92 18.24
CA ALA A 604 -2.53 21.43 19.41
C ALA A 604 -2.35 22.50 20.50
N LYS A 605 -2.32 23.78 20.12
CA LYS A 605 -2.07 24.93 20.99
C LYS A 605 -3.22 25.94 21.05
N ILE A 606 -4.46 25.49 20.80
CA ILE A 606 -5.65 26.36 20.80
C ILE A 606 -5.70 27.28 22.03
N PRO A 607 -5.47 26.81 23.27
CA PRO A 607 -5.51 27.70 24.44
C PRO A 607 -4.53 28.89 24.38
N LEU A 608 -3.36 28.73 23.73
CA LEU A 608 -2.35 29.80 23.60
C LEU A 608 -2.69 30.79 22.48
N PHE A 609 -3.41 30.31 21.47
CA PHE A 609 -3.88 31.12 20.35
C PHE A 609 -5.26 31.71 20.59
N LEU A 610 -5.96 31.35 21.66
CA LEU A 610 -7.37 31.70 21.85
C LEU A 610 -7.63 33.20 21.79
N ASP A 611 -6.83 34.03 22.47
CA ASP A 611 -6.99 35.49 22.44
C ASP A 611 -6.72 36.08 21.06
N ARG A 612 -5.81 35.47 20.28
CA ARG A 612 -5.48 35.88 18.92
C ARG A 612 -6.58 35.48 17.95
N LEU A 613 -7.07 34.25 18.09
CA LEU A 613 -8.27 33.78 17.40
C LEU A 613 -9.43 34.72 17.71
N LYS A 614 -9.70 35.06 18.98
CA LYS A 614 -10.72 36.06 19.35
C LYS A 614 -10.53 37.38 18.60
N LYS A 615 -9.33 37.96 18.62
CA LYS A 615 -9.05 39.21 17.88
C LYS A 615 -9.33 39.06 16.38
N THR A 616 -8.87 37.97 15.77
CA THR A 616 -9.09 37.68 14.35
C THR A 616 -10.57 37.46 14.02
N PHE A 617 -11.30 36.73 14.85
CA PHE A 617 -12.74 36.47 14.71
C PHE A 617 -13.62 37.66 15.14
N CYS A 618 -13.10 38.63 15.89
CA CYS A 618 -13.85 39.85 16.22
C CYS A 618 -13.69 40.94 15.15
N GLY A 619 -12.77 40.75 14.20
CA GLY A 619 -12.52 41.67 13.09
C GLY A 619 -13.59 41.68 11.99
N ASP A 620 -13.31 42.38 10.90
CA ASP A 620 -14.23 42.47 9.76
C ASP A 620 -14.23 41.18 8.93
N PHE A 621 -15.41 40.76 8.50
CA PHE A 621 -15.59 39.63 7.61
C PHE A 621 -15.74 40.14 6.19
N LEU A 622 -14.76 39.82 5.33
CA LEU A 622 -14.61 40.38 3.99
C LEU A 622 -15.34 39.60 2.89
N LEU A 623 -16.16 38.60 3.24
CA LEU A 623 -16.86 37.73 2.28
C LEU A 623 -15.86 37.17 1.23
N ASP A 624 -16.09 37.45 -0.06
CA ASP A 624 -15.37 36.91 -1.22
C ASP A 624 -14.13 37.72 -1.65
N GLU A 625 -13.74 38.79 -0.96
CA GLU A 625 -12.57 39.59 -1.35
C GLU A 625 -11.26 38.80 -1.11
N LEU A 626 -10.72 38.21 -2.17
CA LEU A 626 -9.38 37.58 -2.18
C LEU A 626 -8.28 38.64 -2.02
N PRO A 627 -7.12 38.28 -1.41
CA PRO A 627 -5.95 39.17 -1.45
C PRO A 627 -5.59 39.50 -2.90
N SER A 628 -5.41 40.79 -3.19
CA SER A 628 -5.07 41.28 -4.54
C SER A 628 -3.68 40.82 -5.02
N VAL A 629 -2.81 40.38 -4.11
CA VAL A 629 -1.44 39.91 -4.39
C VAL A 629 -1.18 38.55 -3.72
N PRO A 630 -0.76 37.51 -4.45
CA PRO A 630 -0.39 36.22 -3.87
C PRO A 630 0.73 36.33 -2.82
N GLY A 631 0.51 35.80 -1.62
CA GLY A 631 1.47 35.85 -0.51
C GLY A 631 1.25 36.99 0.50
N GLU A 632 0.32 37.93 0.24
CA GLU A 632 -0.20 38.82 1.27
C GLU A 632 -1.25 38.09 2.14
N ALA A 633 -1.37 38.48 3.41
CA ALA A 633 -2.34 37.93 4.35
C ALA A 633 -3.32 39.02 4.78
N VAL A 634 -4.55 38.95 4.29
CA VAL A 634 -5.62 39.89 4.64
C VAL A 634 -5.98 39.74 6.14
N SER A 635 -5.80 38.53 6.68
CA SER A 635 -5.94 38.20 8.10
C SER A 635 -4.88 38.81 9.03
N SER A 636 -3.79 39.36 8.47
CA SER A 636 -2.72 40.02 9.23
C SER A 636 -2.84 41.55 9.32
N LEU A 637 -3.88 42.13 8.69
CA LEU A 637 -4.18 43.57 8.76
C LEU A 637 -4.61 43.98 10.18
N ASP A 638 -4.56 45.28 10.50
CA ASP A 638 -5.13 45.85 11.72
C ASP A 638 -6.26 46.84 11.35
N PRO A 639 -7.54 46.56 11.69
CA PRO A 639 -8.00 45.34 12.36
C PRO A 639 -7.90 44.10 11.44
N PRO A 640 -7.72 42.89 12.01
CA PRO A 640 -7.61 41.66 11.23
C PRO A 640 -8.90 41.40 10.47
N ARG A 641 -8.77 40.89 9.25
CA ARG A 641 -9.91 40.64 8.37
C ARG A 641 -9.88 39.22 7.82
N LEU A 642 -10.96 38.48 8.02
CA LEU A 642 -11.05 37.11 7.53
C LEU A 642 -11.81 37.06 6.20
N THR A 643 -11.18 36.45 5.21
CA THR A 643 -11.89 35.95 4.03
C THR A 643 -12.74 34.73 4.42
N GLU A 644 -13.73 34.40 3.62
CA GLU A 644 -14.58 33.23 3.87
C GLU A 644 -13.79 31.89 3.84
N ALA A 645 -12.81 31.75 2.95
CA ALA A 645 -11.96 30.56 2.88
C ALA A 645 -11.06 30.39 4.12
N ALA A 646 -10.52 31.50 4.64
CA ALA A 646 -9.73 31.53 5.85
C ALA A 646 -10.59 31.18 7.07
N LEU A 647 -11.76 31.81 7.18
CA LEU A 647 -12.73 31.55 8.24
C LEU A 647 -13.11 30.07 8.31
N SER A 648 -13.43 29.46 7.16
CA SER A 648 -13.76 28.04 7.05
C SER A 648 -12.59 27.13 7.47
N SER A 649 -11.36 27.50 7.11
CA SER A 649 -10.17 26.73 7.47
C SER A 649 -9.81 26.87 8.96
N VAL A 650 -9.91 28.06 9.53
CA VAL A 650 -9.68 28.28 10.97
C VAL A 650 -10.78 27.61 11.80
N ALA A 651 -12.05 27.66 11.37
CA ALA A 651 -13.13 26.92 12.00
C ALA A 651 -12.85 25.40 12.02
N SER A 652 -12.27 24.86 10.95
CA SER A 652 -11.89 23.43 10.90
C SER A 652 -10.81 23.02 11.91
N MET A 653 -10.01 23.96 12.43
CA MET A 653 -8.99 23.67 13.46
C MET A 653 -9.61 23.32 14.81
N PHE A 654 -10.83 23.78 15.07
CA PHE A 654 -11.58 23.40 16.26
C PHE A 654 -12.04 21.93 16.20
N LEU A 655 -12.07 21.28 15.02
CA LEU A 655 -12.58 19.92 14.87
C LEU A 655 -11.78 18.88 15.66
N GLY A 656 -10.48 19.08 15.83
CA GLY A 656 -9.62 18.22 16.64
C GLY A 656 -9.86 18.35 18.15
N ALA A 657 -10.55 19.40 18.60
CA ALA A 657 -10.90 19.56 20.00
C ALA A 657 -12.12 18.71 20.39
N LYS A 658 -12.18 18.32 21.67
CA LYS A 658 -13.38 17.68 22.22
C LYS A 658 -14.54 18.70 22.25
N PRO A 659 -15.80 18.28 22.04
CA PRO A 659 -16.96 19.13 22.30
C PRO A 659 -16.88 19.80 23.67
N VAL A 660 -17.21 21.09 23.71
CA VAL A 660 -17.29 21.91 24.93
C VAL A 660 -16.02 21.84 25.79
N SER A 661 -14.84 21.80 25.15
CA SER A 661 -13.55 21.67 25.83
C SER A 661 -12.68 22.92 25.76
N ILE A 662 -13.04 23.89 24.92
CA ILE A 662 -12.30 25.14 24.76
C ILE A 662 -13.03 26.24 25.52
N LEU A 663 -12.44 26.71 26.61
CA LEU A 663 -13.05 27.72 27.47
C LEU A 663 -13.08 29.11 26.79
N ASP A 664 -14.27 29.64 26.53
CA ASP A 664 -14.55 30.98 26.02
C ASP A 664 -15.29 31.80 27.08
N SER A 665 -14.63 32.07 28.20
CA SER A 665 -15.25 32.62 29.43
C SER A 665 -15.99 33.96 29.27
N ASP A 666 -15.60 34.79 28.31
CA ASP A 666 -16.26 36.06 27.98
C ASP A 666 -17.33 35.92 26.88
N GLY A 667 -17.45 34.73 26.27
CA GLY A 667 -18.33 34.41 25.14
C GLY A 667 -18.00 35.17 23.85
N ALA A 668 -16.83 35.82 23.75
CA ALA A 668 -16.51 36.70 22.61
C ALA A 668 -16.37 35.91 21.31
N LEU A 669 -15.73 34.73 21.38
CA LEU A 669 -15.56 33.88 20.21
C LEU A 669 -16.89 33.26 19.79
N LEU A 670 -17.71 32.80 20.73
CA LEU A 670 -19.06 32.31 20.45
C LEU A 670 -19.94 33.38 19.80
N ARG A 671 -19.91 34.63 20.29
CA ARG A 671 -20.64 35.76 19.66
C ARG A 671 -20.13 36.07 18.25
N ALA A 672 -18.82 36.02 18.04
CA ALA A 672 -18.22 36.22 16.72
C ALA A 672 -18.63 35.13 15.73
N LEU A 673 -18.49 33.85 16.13
CA LEU A 673 -18.91 32.71 15.31
C LEU A 673 -20.41 32.74 15.03
N ASP A 674 -21.24 33.13 15.99
CA ASP A 674 -22.68 33.34 15.76
C ASP A 674 -22.94 34.44 14.71
N LYS A 675 -22.29 35.59 14.85
CA LYS A 675 -22.39 36.69 13.88
C LYS A 675 -21.96 36.22 12.48
N TYR A 676 -20.92 35.40 12.38
CA TYR A 676 -20.42 34.90 11.12
C TYR A 676 -21.28 33.78 10.54
N ALA A 677 -21.79 32.85 11.35
CA ALA A 677 -22.68 31.79 10.90
C ALA A 677 -23.97 32.35 10.27
N LYS A 678 -24.43 33.53 10.70
CA LYS A 678 -25.57 34.25 10.10
C LYS A 678 -25.28 34.81 8.70
N LYS A 679 -24.02 35.13 8.40
CA LYS A 679 -23.61 35.84 7.17
C LYS A 679 -22.88 34.96 6.16
N ALA A 680 -22.14 33.97 6.65
CA ALA A 680 -21.29 33.12 5.82
C ALA A 680 -22.11 32.16 4.97
N ARG A 681 -21.62 31.90 3.77
CA ARG A 681 -22.11 30.84 2.89
C ARG A 681 -21.71 29.47 3.44
N TYR A 682 -20.50 29.34 3.99
CA TYR A 682 -19.97 28.09 4.56
C TYR A 682 -20.19 27.94 6.07
N ARG A 683 -21.42 28.17 6.54
CA ARG A 683 -21.73 28.19 7.99
C ARG A 683 -21.62 26.83 8.70
N GLY A 684 -21.71 25.70 7.99
CA GLY A 684 -21.65 24.36 8.58
C GLY A 684 -20.41 24.11 9.45
N ARG A 685 -19.21 24.43 8.95
CA ARG A 685 -17.95 24.29 9.71
C ARG A 685 -17.85 25.25 10.89
N ILE A 686 -18.44 26.44 10.77
CA ILE A 686 -18.51 27.42 11.85
C ILE A 686 -19.38 26.86 12.99
N LEU A 687 -20.52 26.24 12.66
CA LEU A 687 -21.42 25.61 13.64
C LEU A 687 -20.78 24.38 14.30
N GLU A 688 -19.97 23.59 13.58
CA GLU A 688 -19.17 22.55 14.22
C GLU A 688 -18.15 23.12 15.22
N ALA A 689 -17.50 24.24 14.88
CA ALA A 689 -16.58 24.91 15.79
C ALA A 689 -17.29 25.46 17.05
N VAL A 690 -18.52 25.98 16.90
CA VAL A 690 -19.37 26.42 18.03
C VAL A 690 -19.55 25.29 19.05
N ALA A 691 -19.77 24.05 18.61
CA ALA A 691 -19.94 22.90 19.50
C ALA A 691 -18.70 22.56 20.36
N LYS A 692 -17.54 23.15 20.05
CA LYS A 692 -16.27 22.90 20.75
C LYS A 692 -16.01 23.89 21.89
N LEU A 693 -16.71 25.02 21.91
CA LEU A 693 -16.51 26.11 22.86
C LEU A 693 -17.40 25.94 24.10
N ASP A 694 -16.89 26.38 25.25
CA ASP A 694 -17.61 26.44 26.53
C ASP A 694 -17.50 27.84 27.14
N ASP A 695 -18.60 28.59 27.25
CA ASP A 695 -18.64 29.88 27.95
C ASP A 695 -18.88 29.74 29.46
N GLY A 696 -18.83 28.53 30.00
CA GLY A 696 -19.20 28.22 31.38
C GLY A 696 -20.72 28.31 31.61
N ARG A 697 -21.50 28.42 30.53
CA ARG A 697 -22.95 28.42 30.50
C ARG A 697 -23.40 27.47 29.39
N ASP A 698 -24.56 27.76 28.81
CA ASP A 698 -25.16 27.01 27.72
C ASP A 698 -24.99 27.73 26.37
N GLY A 699 -24.00 28.61 26.20
CA GLY A 699 -23.89 29.48 25.02
C GLY A 699 -23.80 28.72 23.70
N ALA A 700 -22.98 27.67 23.64
CA ALA A 700 -22.83 26.83 22.44
C ALA A 700 -24.13 26.11 22.05
N ILE A 701 -24.80 25.47 23.02
CA ILE A 701 -26.08 24.78 22.77
C ILE A 701 -27.19 25.79 22.41
N ASN A 702 -27.24 26.96 23.05
CA ASN A 702 -28.20 28.02 22.72
C ASN A 702 -28.07 28.50 21.27
N ILE A 703 -26.84 28.62 20.77
CA ILE A 703 -26.60 29.00 19.36
C ILE A 703 -27.08 27.89 18.43
N LEU A 704 -26.69 26.63 18.69
CA LEU A 704 -27.08 25.49 17.86
C LEU A 704 -28.60 25.25 17.87
N GLU A 705 -29.26 25.34 19.02
CA GLU A 705 -30.72 25.30 19.15
C GLU A 705 -31.38 26.39 18.33
N ARG A 706 -30.92 27.64 18.48
CA ARG A 706 -31.50 28.76 17.73
C ARG A 706 -31.36 28.55 16.22
N PHE A 707 -30.20 28.11 15.74
CA PHE A 707 -30.03 27.78 14.31
C PHE A 707 -30.87 26.57 13.90
N GLY A 708 -31.09 25.59 14.78
CA GLY A 708 -31.99 24.46 14.56
C GLY A 708 -33.48 24.86 14.51
N HIS A 709 -33.84 25.99 15.13
CA HIS A 709 -35.18 26.58 15.06
C HIS A 709 -35.31 27.70 14.01
N ASP A 710 -34.20 28.09 13.37
CA ASP A 710 -34.19 29.14 12.37
C ASP A 710 -34.70 28.59 11.04
N ARG A 711 -36.02 28.74 10.86
CA ARG A 711 -36.75 28.28 9.68
C ARG A 711 -36.13 28.83 8.40
N GLU A 712 -35.87 30.13 8.35
CA GLU A 712 -35.31 30.77 7.15
C GLU A 712 -33.90 30.22 6.84
N ALA A 713 -33.04 30.05 7.85
CA ALA A 713 -31.71 29.49 7.64
C ALA A 713 -31.73 28.04 7.15
N LEU A 714 -32.59 27.19 7.74
CA LEU A 714 -32.69 25.78 7.35
C LEU A 714 -33.40 25.58 6.01
N SER A 715 -34.40 26.39 5.67
CA SER A 715 -35.01 26.34 4.33
C SER A 715 -34.03 26.81 3.25
N ASN A 716 -33.18 27.80 3.55
CA ASN A 716 -32.16 28.31 2.62
C ASN A 716 -30.92 27.40 2.49
N ASP A 717 -30.59 26.61 3.52
CA ASP A 717 -29.42 25.72 3.56
C ASP A 717 -29.65 24.44 4.39
N ARG A 718 -30.52 23.56 3.89
CA ARG A 718 -30.94 22.33 4.58
C ARG A 718 -29.78 21.45 5.08
N PRO A 719 -28.67 21.24 4.33
CA PRO A 719 -27.53 20.44 4.80
C PRO A 719 -26.90 20.93 6.12
N VAL A 720 -27.07 22.21 6.48
CA VAL A 720 -26.60 22.76 7.76
C VAL A 720 -27.18 22.03 8.96
N ALA A 721 -28.39 21.47 8.85
CA ALA A 721 -29.01 20.69 9.93
C ALA A 721 -28.13 19.52 10.40
N ILE A 722 -27.37 18.90 9.49
CA ILE A 722 -26.46 17.78 9.82
C ILE A 722 -25.34 18.26 10.74
N TYR A 723 -24.75 19.40 10.43
CA TYR A 723 -23.68 20.00 11.22
C TYR A 723 -24.16 20.38 12.62
N ILE A 724 -25.38 20.94 12.71
CA ILE A 724 -26.03 21.26 13.99
C ILE A 724 -26.26 19.98 14.80
N ALA A 725 -26.85 18.94 14.20
CA ALA A 725 -27.13 17.68 14.88
C ALA A 725 -25.86 16.94 15.32
N ASN A 726 -24.80 16.94 14.52
CA ASN A 726 -23.49 16.42 14.91
C ASN A 726 -22.92 17.21 16.11
N GLY A 727 -23.03 18.54 16.09
CA GLY A 727 -22.63 19.41 17.19
C GLY A 727 -23.40 19.11 18.48
N LEU A 728 -24.73 19.01 18.39
CA LEU A 728 -25.62 18.69 19.51
C LEU A 728 -25.34 17.30 20.10
N ALA A 729 -25.13 16.29 19.25
CA ALA A 729 -24.73 14.95 19.69
C ALA A 729 -23.39 14.96 20.41
N GLY A 730 -22.43 15.73 19.89
CA GLY A 730 -21.16 15.99 20.55
C GLY A 730 -21.34 16.63 21.93
N ILE A 731 -22.11 17.72 22.05
CA ILE A 731 -22.37 18.38 23.33
C ILE A 731 -23.03 17.41 24.33
N ALA A 732 -24.06 16.67 23.92
CA ALA A 732 -24.77 15.74 24.77
C ALA A 732 -23.86 14.63 25.33
N ARG A 733 -22.93 14.12 24.51
CA ARG A 733 -21.94 13.11 24.95
C ARG A 733 -21.02 13.62 26.07
N PHE A 734 -20.70 14.92 26.08
CA PHE A 734 -19.79 15.53 27.05
C PHE A 734 -20.50 16.22 28.23
N LYS A 735 -21.72 16.71 28.02
CA LYS A 735 -22.60 17.29 29.05
C LYS A 735 -23.95 16.53 29.03
N PRO A 736 -24.05 15.33 29.65
CA PRO A 736 -25.27 14.52 29.61
C PRO A 736 -26.52 15.21 30.16
N CYS A 737 -26.37 16.21 31.05
CA CYS A 737 -27.48 17.03 31.53
C CYS A 737 -28.19 17.83 30.42
N LEU A 738 -27.54 17.99 29.25
CA LEU A 738 -28.08 18.68 28.08
C LEU A 738 -28.70 17.71 27.05
N CYS A 739 -28.71 16.39 27.30
CA CYS A 739 -29.27 15.40 26.37
C CYS A 739 -30.71 15.72 25.97
N LYS A 740 -31.59 16.04 26.93
CA LYS A 740 -32.99 16.37 26.66
C LYS A 740 -33.12 17.55 25.70
N ARG A 741 -32.39 18.63 25.97
CA ARG A 741 -32.36 19.83 25.13
C ARG A 741 -31.87 19.54 23.71
N ALA A 742 -30.80 18.76 23.59
CA ALA A 742 -30.27 18.33 22.29
C ALA A 742 -31.28 17.44 21.53
N ILE A 743 -31.99 16.55 22.22
CA ILE A 743 -33.07 15.73 21.62
C ILE A 743 -34.21 16.62 21.13
N ASP A 744 -34.66 17.57 21.94
CA ASP A 744 -35.75 18.48 21.61
C ASP A 744 -35.40 19.34 20.38
N ALA A 745 -34.16 19.85 20.32
CA ALA A 745 -33.66 20.63 19.19
C ALA A 745 -33.56 19.82 17.89
N VAL A 746 -33.01 18.61 17.95
CA VAL A 746 -32.97 17.72 16.77
C VAL A 746 -34.37 17.30 16.34
N THR A 747 -35.29 17.09 17.30
CA THR A 747 -36.69 16.75 17.01
C THR A 747 -37.40 17.93 16.33
N ALA A 748 -37.20 19.16 16.79
CA ALA A 748 -37.76 20.33 16.14
C ALA A 748 -37.21 20.54 14.72
N MET A 749 -35.92 20.26 14.47
CA MET A 749 -35.36 20.27 13.12
C MET A 749 -36.03 19.24 12.21
N ILE A 750 -36.25 18.02 12.72
CA ILE A 750 -36.94 16.95 11.99
C ILE A 750 -38.37 17.38 11.67
N GLU A 751 -39.15 17.83 12.66
CA GLU A 751 -40.54 18.27 12.49
C GLU A 751 -40.65 19.43 11.50
N LEU A 752 -39.71 20.38 11.56
CA LEU A 752 -39.65 21.50 10.63
C LEU A 752 -39.45 20.99 9.20
N LEU A 753 -38.42 20.17 8.96
CA LEU A 753 -38.09 19.64 7.64
C LEU A 753 -39.19 18.70 7.10
N GLU A 754 -39.90 17.98 7.97
CA GLU A 754 -41.06 17.15 7.61
C GLU A 754 -42.30 18.00 7.27
N SER A 755 -42.51 19.13 7.94
CA SER A 755 -43.70 19.99 7.77
C SER A 755 -43.70 20.85 6.51
N GLU A 756 -42.53 21.13 5.92
CA GLU A 756 -42.39 22.12 4.85
C GLU A 756 -42.51 21.57 3.43
N ILE A 757 -42.56 20.26 3.20
CA ILE A 757 -42.09 19.72 1.92
C ILE A 757 -43.01 18.64 1.30
N ASN A 758 -43.39 18.84 0.02
CA ASN A 758 -44.04 17.85 -0.86
C ASN A 758 -43.05 16.82 -1.48
N GLU A 759 -41.73 17.05 -1.43
CA GLU A 759 -40.61 16.15 -1.81
C GLU A 759 -39.49 16.08 -0.74
N VAL A 760 -39.59 15.14 0.20
CA VAL A 760 -38.75 15.06 1.41
C VAL A 760 -37.25 14.85 1.08
N ASP A 761 -36.36 15.60 1.75
CA ASP A 761 -34.91 15.35 1.74
C ASP A 761 -34.54 14.20 2.70
N LEU A 762 -34.95 12.98 2.32
CA LEU A 762 -34.78 11.76 3.12
C LEU A 762 -33.35 11.57 3.66
N PRO A 763 -32.27 11.85 2.88
CA PRO A 763 -30.90 11.79 3.38
C PRO A 763 -30.61 12.60 4.63
N ILE A 764 -31.13 13.84 4.67
CA ILE A 764 -30.88 14.75 5.79
C ILE A 764 -31.67 14.25 7.00
N LEU A 765 -32.95 13.93 6.82
CA LEU A 765 -33.78 13.39 7.89
C LEU A 765 -33.19 12.12 8.48
N ARG A 766 -32.69 11.20 7.65
CA ARG A 766 -32.03 9.97 8.10
C ARG A 766 -30.89 10.26 9.08
N ILE A 767 -30.00 11.17 8.70
CA ILE A 767 -28.84 11.53 9.52
C ILE A 767 -29.31 12.18 10.83
N LEU A 768 -30.31 13.05 10.78
CA LEU A 768 -30.90 13.66 11.98
C LEU A 768 -31.52 12.61 12.92
N TYR A 769 -32.28 11.65 12.38
CA TYR A 769 -32.85 10.54 13.12
C TYR A 769 -31.78 9.69 13.79
N HIS A 770 -30.71 9.38 13.06
CA HIS A 770 -29.57 8.62 13.58
C HIS A 770 -28.90 9.36 14.74
N ARG A 771 -28.64 10.67 14.60
CA ARG A 771 -28.06 11.50 15.67
C ARG A 771 -28.98 11.64 16.88
N ARG A 772 -30.29 11.78 16.67
CA ARG A 772 -31.27 11.77 17.77
C ARG A 772 -31.24 10.46 18.54
N ASN A 773 -31.20 9.32 17.84
CA ASN A 773 -31.12 8.00 18.46
C ASN A 773 -29.80 7.78 19.21
N GLU A 774 -28.69 8.31 18.69
CA GLU A 774 -27.40 8.32 19.38
C GLU A 774 -27.49 9.09 20.71
N ILE A 775 -28.08 10.28 20.71
CA ILE A 775 -28.26 11.09 21.93
C ILE A 775 -29.18 10.37 22.93
N ARG A 776 -30.27 9.73 22.46
CA ARG A 776 -31.16 8.94 23.32
C ARG A 776 -30.46 7.78 23.99
N LYS A 777 -29.57 7.08 23.28
CA LYS A 777 -28.74 6.02 23.88
C LYS A 777 -27.86 6.57 24.99
N ILE A 778 -27.28 7.76 24.82
CA ILE A 778 -26.50 8.45 25.87
C ILE A 778 -27.37 8.81 27.08
N ASP A 779 -28.63 9.22 26.84
CA ASP A 779 -29.61 9.53 27.88
C ASP A 779 -30.31 8.30 28.50
N ASN A 780 -29.83 7.08 28.20
CA ASN A 780 -30.45 5.81 28.61
C ASN A 780 -31.93 5.68 28.22
N GLN A 781 -32.37 6.37 27.17
CA GLN A 781 -33.71 6.21 26.59
C GLN A 781 -33.69 5.11 25.52
N SER A 782 -34.82 4.41 25.39
CA SER A 782 -35.01 3.41 24.32
C SER A 782 -34.81 4.06 22.95
N SER A 783 -33.94 3.47 22.12
CA SER A 783 -33.81 3.88 20.72
C SER A 783 -35.12 3.61 19.98
N LEU A 784 -35.53 4.54 19.12
CA LEU A 784 -36.62 4.26 18.20
C LEU A 784 -36.16 3.26 17.13
N PRO A 785 -37.10 2.52 16.51
CA PRO A 785 -36.80 1.71 15.35
C PRO A 785 -36.07 2.55 14.30
N GLU A 786 -34.96 2.03 13.75
CA GLU A 786 -34.37 2.64 12.57
C GLU A 786 -35.35 2.47 11.40
N PHE A 787 -35.55 3.52 10.59
CA PHE A 787 -36.40 3.40 9.42
C PHE A 787 -35.78 2.40 8.44
N ASP A 788 -36.62 1.67 7.71
CA ASP A 788 -36.14 0.80 6.65
C ASP A 788 -35.43 1.64 5.57
N GLU A 789 -34.26 1.18 5.15
CA GLU A 789 -33.39 1.90 4.23
C GLU A 789 -33.80 1.55 2.79
N LYS A 790 -34.38 2.53 2.08
CA LYS A 790 -34.90 2.30 0.73
C LYS A 790 -33.97 2.82 -0.34
N GLU A 791 -33.90 2.13 -1.47
CA GLU A 791 -33.09 2.50 -2.63
C GLU A 791 -33.23 3.99 -3.06
N PRO A 792 -34.43 4.61 -3.14
CA PRO A 792 -34.56 6.01 -3.51
C PRO A 792 -33.83 6.97 -2.57
N GLU A 793 -33.75 6.65 -1.28
CA GLU A 793 -33.01 7.45 -0.28
C GLU A 793 -31.51 7.43 -0.57
N PHE A 794 -30.95 6.27 -0.92
CA PHE A 794 -29.54 6.13 -1.26
C PHE A 794 -29.20 6.89 -2.54
N LEU A 795 -30.04 6.78 -3.57
CA LEU A 795 -29.88 7.56 -4.80
C LEU A 795 -29.92 9.05 -4.49
N GLN A 796 -30.80 9.49 -3.59
CA GLN A 796 -30.89 10.88 -3.16
C GLN A 796 -29.66 11.34 -2.38
N GLY A 797 -29.08 10.47 -1.53
CA GLY A 797 -27.89 10.76 -0.73
C GLY A 797 -26.58 10.72 -1.53
N LEU A 798 -26.57 9.99 -2.66
CA LEU A 798 -25.45 9.93 -3.59
C LEU A 798 -25.52 10.97 -4.72
N ARG A 799 -26.64 11.70 -4.87
CA ARG A 799 -26.76 12.80 -5.82
C ARG A 799 -25.85 13.93 -5.42
N LEU A 800 -24.75 14.05 -6.16
CA LEU A 800 -23.82 15.15 -6.04
C LEU A 800 -24.40 16.35 -6.81
N TYR A 801 -24.41 17.55 -6.21
CA TYR A 801 -24.66 18.84 -6.88
C TYR A 801 -26.08 19.19 -7.37
N GLU A 802 -27.09 18.32 -7.23
CA GLU A 802 -28.48 18.68 -7.57
C GLU A 802 -29.16 19.59 -6.53
N ARG A 803 -28.56 19.76 -5.36
CA ARG A 803 -29.12 20.51 -4.23
C ARG A 803 -28.44 21.88 -4.08
N CYS A 804 -28.88 22.83 -4.90
CA CYS A 804 -28.62 24.28 -4.79
C CYS A 804 -27.19 24.77 -5.11
N ASP A 805 -27.11 25.66 -6.10
CA ASP A 805 -26.11 26.74 -6.22
C ASP A 805 -24.63 26.33 -5.98
N ILE A 806 -24.20 25.29 -6.70
CA ILE A 806 -22.86 24.92 -7.26
C ILE A 806 -21.60 25.03 -6.36
N SER A 807 -21.64 25.67 -5.20
CA SER A 807 -20.44 26.01 -4.43
C SER A 807 -20.45 25.50 -2.99
N ARG A 808 -21.51 24.82 -2.52
CA ARG A 808 -21.67 24.46 -1.11
C ARG A 808 -20.85 23.22 -0.71
N LEU A 809 -19.88 23.43 0.18
CA LEU A 809 -18.98 22.42 0.76
C LEU A 809 -19.67 21.40 1.70
N SER A 810 -21.00 21.42 1.82
CA SER A 810 -21.80 20.65 2.78
C SER A 810 -22.15 19.22 2.35
N ASP A 811 -22.05 18.91 1.07
CA ASP A 811 -22.75 17.75 0.50
C ASP A 811 -21.95 16.44 0.57
N TRP A 812 -20.63 16.54 0.72
CA TRP A 812 -19.77 15.36 0.81
C TRP A 812 -19.98 14.57 2.11
N ALA A 813 -20.49 15.18 3.20
CA ALA A 813 -20.78 14.48 4.44
C ALA A 813 -22.00 13.54 4.29
N ILE A 814 -23.00 13.96 3.50
CA ILE A 814 -24.12 13.10 3.11
C ILE A 814 -23.58 11.96 2.22
N PHE A 815 -22.81 12.30 1.19
CA PHE A 815 -22.22 11.32 0.29
C PHE A 815 -21.35 10.28 1.03
N GLU A 816 -20.49 10.74 1.95
CA GLU A 816 -19.65 9.88 2.82
C GLU A 816 -20.52 8.96 3.67
N TYR A 817 -21.54 9.49 4.35
CA TYR A 817 -22.47 8.70 5.16
C TYR A 817 -23.08 7.57 4.32
N TYR A 818 -23.62 7.88 3.13
CA TYR A 818 -24.23 6.89 2.26
C TYR A 818 -23.23 5.90 1.66
N CYS A 819 -22.00 6.33 1.32
CA CYS A 819 -20.95 5.40 0.91
C CYS A 819 -20.60 4.39 2.02
N LEU A 820 -20.50 4.84 3.27
CA LEU A 820 -20.25 3.97 4.42
C LEU A 820 -21.42 3.00 4.66
N ARG A 821 -22.67 3.46 4.52
CA ARG A 821 -23.86 2.59 4.58
C ARG A 821 -23.88 1.58 3.44
N ILE A 822 -23.53 1.98 2.21
CA ILE A 822 -23.43 1.07 1.06
C ILE A 822 -22.34 0.03 1.28
N ARG A 823 -21.20 0.43 1.82
CA ARG A 823 -20.13 -0.51 2.17
C ARG A 823 -20.62 -1.57 3.16
N ALA A 824 -21.46 -1.18 4.13
CA ALA A 824 -22.02 -2.09 5.11
C ALA A 824 -23.12 -3.00 4.53
N ASN A 825 -24.08 -2.44 3.78
CA ASN A 825 -25.22 -3.18 3.22
C ASN A 825 -24.94 -3.83 1.84
N ARG A 826 -23.77 -3.54 1.24
CA ARG A 826 -23.31 -4.02 -0.08
C ARG A 826 -24.24 -3.63 -1.24
N ALA A 827 -24.94 -2.50 -1.11
CA ALA A 827 -25.96 -2.01 -2.04
C ALA A 827 -27.11 -3.01 -2.28
N VAL A 828 -27.38 -3.90 -1.32
CA VAL A 828 -28.48 -4.87 -1.41
C VAL A 828 -29.78 -4.25 -0.89
N PHE A 829 -30.78 -4.14 -1.77
CA PHE A 829 -32.13 -3.66 -1.49
C PHE A 829 -33.14 -4.71 -1.95
N ASN A 830 -34.11 -5.06 -1.10
CA ASN A 830 -35.09 -6.13 -1.38
C ASN A 830 -34.45 -7.49 -1.78
N GLY A 831 -33.22 -7.77 -1.33
CA GLY A 831 -32.50 -9.00 -1.64
C GLY A 831 -31.64 -8.94 -2.91
N GLU A 832 -31.67 -7.84 -3.66
CA GLU A 832 -30.93 -7.67 -4.92
C GLU A 832 -29.98 -6.47 -4.86
N VAL A 833 -28.88 -6.52 -5.60
CA VAL A 833 -27.95 -5.38 -5.72
C VAL A 833 -28.54 -4.33 -6.64
N SER A 834 -28.69 -3.09 -6.18
CA SER A 834 -29.18 -1.99 -7.03
C SER A 834 -28.10 -1.51 -8.01
N GLN A 835 -28.35 -1.69 -9.30
CA GLN A 835 -27.51 -1.13 -10.37
C GLN A 835 -27.51 0.41 -10.34
N LEU A 836 -28.65 1.04 -10.03
CA LEU A 836 -28.77 2.50 -9.96
C LEU A 836 -27.86 3.08 -8.87
N VAL A 837 -27.77 2.42 -7.71
CA VAL A 837 -26.89 2.85 -6.61
C VAL A 837 -25.42 2.68 -7.01
N VAL A 838 -25.06 1.60 -7.72
CA VAL A 838 -23.70 1.41 -8.26
C VAL A 838 -23.34 2.50 -9.28
N GLN A 839 -24.26 2.85 -10.18
CA GLN A 839 -24.09 3.97 -11.12
C GLN A 839 -23.89 5.30 -10.38
N ALA A 840 -24.69 5.57 -9.34
CA ALA A 840 -24.57 6.78 -8.53
C ALA A 840 -23.22 6.86 -7.81
N LEU A 841 -22.69 5.73 -7.28
CA LEU A 841 -21.33 5.67 -6.73
C LEU A 841 -20.26 6.01 -7.78
N GLY A 842 -20.42 5.52 -9.02
CA GLY A 842 -19.51 5.84 -10.13
C GLY A 842 -19.36 7.34 -10.40
N ARG A 843 -20.43 8.12 -10.18
CA ARG A 843 -20.40 9.60 -10.35
C ARG A 843 -19.49 10.27 -9.32
N GLY A 844 -19.24 9.60 -8.19
CA GLY A 844 -18.32 10.04 -7.15
C GLY A 844 -16.89 10.30 -7.63
N PHE A 845 -16.44 9.66 -8.71
CA PHE A 845 -15.12 9.85 -9.29
C PHE A 845 -14.96 11.12 -10.15
N TRP A 846 -16.04 11.83 -10.42
CA TRP A 846 -16.02 13.11 -11.14
C TRP A 846 -16.30 14.30 -10.21
N HIS A 847 -16.14 14.09 -8.90
CA HIS A 847 -16.25 15.14 -7.90
C HIS A 847 -14.95 15.95 -7.82
N ASP A 848 -15.01 17.24 -7.52
CA ASP A 848 -13.79 18.05 -7.34
C ASP A 848 -12.95 17.65 -6.10
N GLN A 849 -13.44 16.72 -5.29
CA GLN A 849 -12.83 16.32 -4.03
C GLN A 849 -12.41 14.86 -4.13
N VAL A 850 -11.10 14.64 -4.13
CA VAL A 850 -10.47 13.31 -4.14
C VAL A 850 -11.02 12.39 -3.03
N ARG A 851 -11.46 12.96 -1.91
CA ARG A 851 -12.07 12.18 -0.81
C ARG A 851 -13.35 11.46 -1.24
N CYS A 852 -14.18 12.06 -2.10
CA CYS A 852 -15.36 11.40 -2.65
C CYS A 852 -14.97 10.20 -3.52
N HIS A 853 -13.85 10.29 -4.24
CA HIS A 853 -13.33 9.20 -5.06
C HIS A 853 -12.90 8.02 -4.18
N GLU A 854 -12.23 8.29 -3.04
CA GLU A 854 -11.83 7.25 -2.08
C GLU A 854 -13.03 6.50 -1.50
N TYR A 855 -14.08 7.22 -1.08
CA TYR A 855 -15.29 6.58 -0.52
C TYR A 855 -16.10 5.86 -1.59
N ALA A 856 -16.22 6.42 -2.79
CA ALA A 856 -16.86 5.75 -3.92
C ALA A 856 -16.14 4.45 -4.27
N ALA A 857 -14.81 4.48 -4.38
CA ALA A 857 -13.99 3.29 -4.62
C ALA A 857 -14.19 2.25 -3.50
N SER A 858 -14.13 2.66 -2.23
CA SER A 858 -14.32 1.75 -1.11
C SER A 858 -15.72 1.13 -1.07
N ALA A 859 -16.77 1.90 -1.40
CA ALA A 859 -18.14 1.41 -1.46
C ALA A 859 -18.32 0.43 -2.63
N LEU A 860 -17.83 0.77 -3.83
CA LEU A 860 -17.84 -0.12 -5.01
C LEU A 860 -17.07 -1.41 -4.76
N GLY A 861 -15.90 -1.33 -4.12
CA GLY A 861 -15.11 -2.49 -3.69
C GLY A 861 -15.90 -3.45 -2.80
N ALA A 862 -16.89 -2.93 -2.06
CA ALA A 862 -17.76 -3.71 -1.21
C ALA A 862 -19.03 -4.26 -1.88
N VAL A 863 -19.33 -3.92 -3.13
CA VAL A 863 -20.51 -4.39 -3.87
C VAL A 863 -20.08 -5.48 -4.87
N ASP A 864 -20.46 -6.74 -4.63
CA ASP A 864 -20.17 -7.85 -5.55
C ASP A 864 -21.11 -7.81 -6.77
N HIS A 865 -20.75 -7.00 -7.77
CA HIS A 865 -21.55 -6.81 -8.97
C HIS A 865 -20.63 -6.51 -10.18
N PRO A 866 -20.84 -7.11 -11.37
CA PRO A 866 -20.03 -6.86 -12.57
C PRO A 866 -19.92 -5.37 -12.93
N PHE A 867 -21.03 -4.64 -12.78
CA PHE A 867 -21.07 -3.20 -13.02
C PHE A 867 -20.12 -2.41 -12.10
N SER A 868 -19.98 -2.84 -10.83
CA SER A 868 -19.06 -2.22 -9.87
C SER A 868 -17.60 -2.44 -10.30
N ARG A 869 -17.26 -3.68 -10.67
CA ARG A 869 -15.94 -4.03 -11.23
C ARG A 869 -15.65 -3.25 -12.50
N GLY A 870 -16.62 -3.15 -13.41
CA GLY A 870 -16.49 -2.40 -14.66
C GLY A 870 -16.19 -0.91 -14.44
N ILE A 871 -16.86 -0.26 -13.49
CA ILE A 871 -16.56 1.13 -13.11
C ILE A 871 -15.12 1.22 -12.57
N LEU A 872 -14.74 0.37 -11.61
CA LEU A 872 -13.40 0.40 -11.02
C LEU A 872 -12.28 0.16 -12.05
N LEU A 873 -12.47 -0.78 -12.98
CA LEU A 873 -11.55 -1.06 -14.08
C LEU A 873 -11.45 0.12 -15.05
N HIS A 874 -12.59 0.75 -15.35
CA HIS A 874 -12.59 1.97 -16.15
C HIS A 874 -11.84 3.09 -15.46
N ILE A 875 -12.09 3.38 -14.18
CA ILE A 875 -11.33 4.41 -13.46
C ILE A 875 -9.83 4.08 -13.42
N LEU A 876 -9.45 2.81 -13.21
CA LEU A 876 -8.05 2.38 -13.24
C LEU A 876 -7.37 2.73 -14.58
N ALA A 877 -8.08 2.57 -15.70
CA ALA A 877 -7.52 2.82 -17.04
C ALA A 877 -7.24 4.31 -17.32
N PHE A 878 -7.95 5.24 -16.68
CA PHE A 878 -7.94 6.66 -17.06
C PHE A 878 -7.50 7.63 -15.94
N GLU A 879 -7.63 7.28 -14.66
CA GLU A 879 -7.34 8.18 -13.55
C GLU A 879 -5.84 8.41 -13.35
N THR A 880 -5.46 9.67 -13.12
CA THR A 880 -4.06 10.10 -12.92
C THR A 880 -3.75 10.43 -11.45
N ASN A 881 -4.78 10.65 -10.62
CA ASN A 881 -4.59 10.92 -9.20
C ASN A 881 -4.15 9.67 -8.43
N ASP A 882 -2.92 9.69 -7.90
CA ASP A 882 -2.32 8.58 -7.13
C ASP A 882 -3.19 8.07 -5.97
N ARG A 883 -3.86 8.99 -5.27
CA ARG A 883 -4.68 8.66 -4.10
C ARG A 883 -5.96 7.95 -4.52
N THR A 884 -6.59 8.38 -5.60
CA THR A 884 -7.72 7.68 -6.21
C THR A 884 -7.31 6.31 -6.73
N VAL A 885 -6.21 6.21 -7.50
CA VAL A 885 -5.72 4.93 -8.06
C VAL A 885 -5.45 3.92 -6.95
N THR A 886 -4.82 4.36 -5.85
CA THR A 886 -4.57 3.49 -4.69
C THR A 886 -5.88 2.96 -4.08
N ALA A 887 -6.90 3.82 -3.94
CA ALA A 887 -8.21 3.40 -3.44
C ALA A 887 -8.91 2.41 -4.40
N VAL A 888 -8.83 2.66 -5.72
CA VAL A 888 -9.38 1.78 -6.76
C VAL A 888 -8.70 0.41 -6.74
N ILE A 889 -7.37 0.37 -6.63
CA ILE A 889 -6.63 -0.89 -6.55
C ILE A 889 -7.03 -1.65 -5.29
N GLY A 890 -7.10 -0.97 -4.13
CA GLY A 890 -7.57 -1.58 -2.89
C GLY A 890 -9.00 -2.16 -2.99
N ALA A 891 -9.88 -1.50 -3.73
CA ALA A 891 -11.24 -1.95 -4.02
C ALA A 891 -11.28 -3.15 -4.99
N LEU A 892 -10.48 -3.12 -6.06
CA LEU A 892 -10.34 -4.24 -6.99
C LEU A 892 -9.75 -5.48 -6.29
N THR A 893 -8.75 -5.32 -5.41
CA THR A 893 -8.24 -6.41 -4.57
C THR A 893 -9.34 -7.05 -3.74
N GLU A 894 -10.21 -6.24 -3.10
CA GLU A 894 -11.34 -6.76 -2.34
C GLU A 894 -12.31 -7.56 -3.22
N GLN A 895 -12.56 -7.11 -4.45
CA GLN A 895 -13.37 -7.84 -5.44
C GLN A 895 -12.74 -9.19 -5.83
N VAL A 896 -11.43 -9.24 -6.11
CA VAL A 896 -10.74 -10.50 -6.45
C VAL A 896 -10.86 -11.50 -5.31
N LEU A 897 -10.61 -11.07 -4.08
CA LEU A 897 -10.66 -11.93 -2.89
C LEU A 897 -12.06 -12.53 -2.67
N ARG A 898 -13.13 -11.83 -3.05
CA ARG A 898 -14.51 -12.33 -2.97
C ARG A 898 -14.83 -13.38 -4.04
N LEU A 899 -14.14 -13.32 -5.18
CA LEU A 899 -14.27 -14.28 -6.28
C LEU A 899 -13.35 -15.49 -6.12
N LYS A 900 -12.61 -15.64 -5.01
CA LYS A 900 -11.63 -16.72 -4.79
C LYS A 900 -12.18 -18.14 -5.05
N ASN A 901 -13.47 -18.37 -4.78
CA ASN A 901 -14.11 -19.68 -4.99
C ASN A 901 -14.98 -19.74 -6.27
N ARG A 902 -14.90 -18.72 -7.13
CA ARG A 902 -15.71 -18.55 -8.35
C ARG A 902 -14.77 -18.45 -9.54
N GLU A 903 -14.20 -19.60 -9.90
CA GLU A 903 -13.06 -19.68 -10.82
C GLU A 903 -13.31 -19.02 -12.18
N ARG A 904 -14.50 -19.25 -12.77
CA ARG A 904 -14.87 -18.69 -14.07
C ARG A 904 -15.01 -17.18 -14.03
N GLU A 905 -15.66 -16.66 -12.99
CA GLU A 905 -15.84 -15.23 -12.75
C GLU A 905 -14.49 -14.55 -12.45
N GLN A 906 -13.63 -15.19 -11.67
CA GLN A 906 -12.30 -14.70 -11.37
C GLN A 906 -11.45 -14.61 -12.65
N LEU A 907 -11.51 -15.61 -13.53
CA LEU A 907 -10.83 -15.60 -14.81
C LEU A 907 -11.38 -14.50 -15.74
N ALA A 908 -12.70 -14.37 -15.83
CA ALA A 908 -13.33 -13.29 -16.60
C ALA A 908 -12.89 -11.90 -16.11
N PHE A 909 -12.86 -11.72 -14.78
CA PHE A 909 -12.40 -10.47 -14.16
C PHE A 909 -10.91 -10.22 -14.40
N LEU A 910 -10.06 -11.24 -14.30
CA LEU A 910 -8.62 -11.14 -14.61
C LEU A 910 -8.39 -10.61 -16.03
N ARG A 911 -9.16 -11.08 -17.01
CA ARG A 911 -9.05 -10.65 -18.41
C ARG A 911 -9.50 -9.21 -18.61
N ALA A 912 -10.62 -8.82 -18.01
CA ALA A 912 -11.07 -7.43 -18.00
C ALA A 912 -10.04 -6.50 -17.32
N PHE A 913 -9.40 -6.98 -16.25
CA PHE A 913 -8.30 -6.30 -15.58
C PHE A 913 -7.05 -6.14 -16.45
N LYS A 914 -6.58 -7.22 -17.11
CA LYS A 914 -5.44 -7.17 -18.05
C LYS A 914 -5.66 -6.10 -19.12
N ARG A 915 -6.88 -6.00 -19.67
CA ARG A 915 -7.27 -4.94 -20.60
C ARG A 915 -7.20 -3.53 -19.99
N ALA A 916 -7.76 -3.32 -18.80
CA ALA A 916 -7.72 -2.01 -18.16
C ALA A 916 -6.28 -1.55 -17.84
N ALA A 917 -5.45 -2.47 -17.34
CA ALA A 917 -4.03 -2.24 -17.09
C ALA A 917 -3.27 -1.89 -18.38
N ALA A 918 -3.61 -2.57 -19.48
CA ALA A 918 -3.07 -2.31 -20.81
C ALA A 918 -3.41 -0.91 -21.34
N GLU A 919 -4.68 -0.53 -21.24
CA GLU A 919 -5.15 0.80 -21.64
C GLU A 919 -4.47 1.90 -20.82
N ARG A 920 -4.29 1.68 -19.51
CA ARG A 920 -3.53 2.58 -18.63
C ARG A 920 -2.08 2.74 -19.11
N HIS A 921 -1.42 1.63 -19.41
CA HIS A 921 -0.03 1.63 -19.85
C HIS A 921 0.17 2.43 -21.15
N ARG A 922 -0.75 2.29 -22.11
CA ARG A 922 -0.71 3.06 -23.36
C ARG A 922 -0.88 4.57 -23.17
N ARG A 923 -1.57 4.99 -22.11
CA ARG A 923 -1.93 6.39 -21.86
C ARG A 923 -0.93 7.14 -20.98
N MET A 924 -0.30 6.44 -20.05
CA MET A 924 0.60 7.03 -19.07
C MET A 924 2.03 6.93 -19.58
N ASP A 925 2.76 8.05 -19.64
CA ASP A 925 4.20 8.03 -19.90
C ASP A 925 4.88 7.01 -18.96
N ALA A 926 5.78 6.20 -19.50
CA ALA A 926 6.46 5.10 -18.79
C ALA A 926 7.08 5.53 -17.44
N ILE A 927 7.48 6.80 -17.32
CA ILE A 927 8.08 7.39 -16.12
C ILE A 927 7.07 7.52 -14.95
N ASN A 928 5.77 7.67 -15.23
CA ASN A 928 4.72 7.77 -14.20
C ASN A 928 3.94 6.45 -14.02
N TYR A 929 4.31 5.40 -14.75
CA TYR A 929 3.63 4.12 -14.71
C TYR A 929 4.00 3.34 -13.44
N ARG A 930 3.11 3.32 -12.46
CA ARG A 930 3.22 2.48 -11.24
C ARG A 930 2.97 0.99 -11.57
N ALA A 931 3.85 0.39 -12.36
CA ALA A 931 3.80 -1.03 -12.74
C ALA A 931 3.61 -1.94 -11.52
N ASP A 932 4.28 -1.61 -10.42
CA ASP A 932 4.29 -2.43 -9.21
C ASP A 932 2.92 -2.58 -8.55
N LEU A 933 2.07 -1.54 -8.55
CA LEU A 933 0.73 -1.65 -7.98
C LEU A 933 -0.19 -2.54 -8.83
N ILE A 934 -0.03 -2.50 -10.15
CA ILE A 934 -0.76 -3.35 -11.09
C ILE A 934 -0.28 -4.80 -10.96
N ARG A 935 1.04 -5.01 -10.86
CA ARG A 935 1.63 -6.33 -10.59
C ARG A 935 1.15 -6.92 -9.27
N LYS A 936 1.06 -6.11 -8.20
CA LYS A 936 0.47 -6.54 -6.92
C LYS A 936 -0.97 -6.99 -7.04
N LEU A 937 -1.80 -6.29 -7.81
CA LEU A 937 -3.16 -6.72 -8.03
C LEU A 937 -3.21 -7.98 -8.89
N TYR A 938 -2.31 -8.11 -9.87
CA TYR A 938 -2.13 -9.31 -10.68
C TYR A 938 -1.80 -10.55 -9.82
N SER A 939 -0.87 -10.42 -8.87
CA SER A 939 -0.48 -11.52 -7.99
C SER A 939 -1.61 -12.02 -7.08
N VAL A 940 -2.62 -11.19 -6.79
CA VAL A 940 -3.79 -11.60 -5.98
C VAL A 940 -4.69 -12.58 -6.72
N PHE A 941 -4.60 -12.66 -8.05
CA PHE A 941 -5.36 -13.65 -8.81
C PHE A 941 -4.85 -15.10 -8.61
N ASP A 942 -3.66 -15.29 -8.01
CA ASP A 942 -3.09 -16.61 -7.65
C ASP A 942 -3.10 -17.62 -8.82
N ARG A 943 -2.72 -17.15 -10.01
CA ARG A 943 -2.63 -17.98 -11.21
C ARG A 943 -1.21 -18.01 -11.75
N SER A 944 -0.69 -19.22 -11.92
CA SER A 944 0.58 -19.54 -12.55
C SER A 944 0.55 -19.47 -14.08
N ASP A 945 -0.52 -18.92 -14.69
CA ASP A 945 -0.65 -18.77 -16.13
C ASP A 945 0.58 -18.03 -16.67
N SER A 946 1.51 -18.78 -17.27
CA SER A 946 2.82 -18.36 -17.78
C SER A 946 2.74 -17.51 -19.05
N ALA A 947 1.60 -16.83 -19.24
CA ALA A 947 1.30 -16.11 -20.44
C ALA A 947 2.18 -14.86 -20.55
N LEU A 948 2.93 -14.76 -21.65
CA LEU A 948 3.88 -13.68 -21.87
C LEU A 948 3.15 -12.42 -22.30
N VAL A 949 3.09 -11.38 -21.46
CA VAL A 949 2.48 -10.10 -21.88
C VAL A 949 3.56 -9.11 -22.33
N THR A 950 3.47 -8.62 -23.57
CA THR A 950 4.38 -7.60 -24.12
C THR A 950 3.97 -6.17 -23.74
N GLU A 951 4.86 -5.19 -23.92
CA GLU A 951 4.59 -3.75 -23.78
C GLU A 951 3.38 -3.27 -24.61
N GLY A 952 3.20 -3.86 -25.78
CA GLY A 952 2.04 -3.64 -26.65
C GLY A 952 0.71 -4.13 -26.08
N CYS A 953 0.77 -4.77 -24.90
CA CYS A 953 -0.30 -5.44 -24.20
C CYS A 953 -0.82 -6.65 -24.97
N ILE A 954 0.11 -7.46 -25.45
CA ILE A 954 -0.17 -8.68 -26.19
C ILE A 954 0.22 -9.84 -25.31
N GLU A 955 -0.77 -10.63 -24.91
CA GLU A 955 -0.52 -11.88 -24.21
C GLU A 955 -0.24 -13.00 -25.22
N ILE A 956 0.91 -13.66 -25.10
CA ILE A 956 1.26 -14.86 -25.85
C ILE A 956 0.85 -16.05 -24.99
N ILE A 957 -0.04 -16.87 -25.53
CA ILE A 957 -0.58 -18.06 -24.87
C ILE A 957 0.15 -19.26 -25.47
N SER A 958 0.97 -19.91 -24.63
CA SER A 958 1.59 -21.19 -25.00
C SER A 958 0.49 -22.24 -25.15
N LEU A 959 0.50 -22.96 -26.26
CA LEU A 959 -0.50 -23.98 -26.57
C LEU A 959 0.07 -25.35 -26.22
N GLU A 960 -0.25 -25.85 -25.03
CA GLU A 960 0.00 -27.26 -24.73
C GLU A 960 -0.90 -28.17 -25.61
N PRO A 961 -0.48 -29.41 -25.93
CA PRO A 961 -1.22 -30.34 -26.79
C PRO A 961 -2.63 -30.72 -26.33
N THR A 962 -3.07 -30.28 -25.15
CA THR A 962 -4.28 -30.74 -24.44
C THR A 962 -5.33 -29.66 -24.19
N VAL A 963 -5.11 -28.41 -24.63
CA VAL A 963 -6.13 -27.37 -24.46
C VAL A 963 -7.32 -27.63 -25.40
N GLN A 964 -8.30 -28.40 -24.92
CA GLN A 964 -9.60 -28.52 -25.57
C GLN A 964 -10.29 -27.15 -25.50
N PHE A 965 -10.26 -26.42 -26.61
CA PHE A 965 -11.10 -25.25 -26.79
C PHE A 965 -12.56 -25.70 -26.80
N CYS A 966 -13.38 -25.15 -25.90
CA CYS A 966 -14.80 -25.43 -25.88
C CYS A 966 -15.41 -25.03 -27.23
N THR A 967 -15.91 -26.01 -27.97
CA THR A 967 -16.76 -25.80 -29.15
C THR A 967 -18.09 -25.20 -28.69
N ALA A 968 -18.12 -23.89 -28.53
CA ALA A 968 -19.36 -23.20 -28.20
C ALA A 968 -20.24 -23.12 -29.47
N PRO A 969 -21.56 -23.36 -29.37
CA PRO A 969 -22.46 -23.25 -30.51
C PRO A 969 -22.46 -21.80 -31.04
N PRO A 970 -22.53 -21.57 -32.36
CA PRO A 970 -22.52 -20.21 -32.93
C PRO A 970 -23.72 -19.40 -32.43
N GLY A 971 -23.54 -18.65 -31.34
CA GLY A 971 -24.51 -17.73 -30.78
C GLY A 971 -24.18 -16.32 -31.25
N GLN A 972 -25.15 -15.64 -31.86
CA GLN A 972 -25.07 -14.20 -32.06
C GLN A 972 -25.16 -13.53 -30.68
N PHE A 973 -24.30 -12.53 -30.41
CA PHE A 973 -24.55 -11.61 -29.30
C PHE A 973 -25.95 -11.01 -29.50
N GLU A 974 -26.80 -11.08 -28.49
CA GLU A 974 -28.09 -10.42 -28.59
C GLU A 974 -27.85 -8.91 -28.70
N GLU A 975 -28.41 -8.26 -29.73
CA GLU A 975 -28.35 -6.79 -29.88
C GLU A 975 -28.90 -6.06 -28.65
N SER A 976 -29.77 -6.72 -27.88
CA SER A 976 -30.31 -6.25 -26.60
C SER A 976 -29.22 -5.86 -25.59
N GLN A 977 -28.05 -6.53 -25.60
CA GLN A 977 -26.92 -6.26 -24.71
C GLN A 977 -26.23 -4.91 -25.00
N TRP A 978 -26.52 -4.31 -26.15
CA TRP A 978 -25.93 -3.07 -26.64
C TRP A 978 -26.95 -1.93 -26.75
N SER A 979 -28.13 -2.11 -26.16
CA SER A 979 -29.22 -1.12 -26.11
C SER A 979 -28.85 0.21 -25.44
N TRP A 980 -27.70 0.28 -24.75
CA TRP A 980 -27.14 1.50 -24.15
C TRP A 980 -26.39 2.40 -25.15
N LEU A 981 -26.13 1.91 -26.37
CA LEU A 981 -25.62 2.73 -27.48
C LEU A 981 -26.74 3.58 -28.06
N THR A 982 -26.43 4.82 -28.43
CA THR A 982 -27.35 5.66 -29.21
C THR A 982 -27.48 5.14 -30.64
N ASP A 983 -28.52 5.56 -31.35
CA ASP A 983 -28.70 5.24 -32.77
C ASP A 983 -27.50 5.71 -33.62
N GLU A 984 -26.94 6.87 -33.29
CA GLU A 984 -25.74 7.43 -33.92
C GLU A 984 -24.50 6.57 -33.65
N GLU A 985 -24.28 6.13 -32.41
CA GLU A 985 -23.14 5.25 -32.07
C GLU A 985 -23.31 3.84 -32.65
N THR A 986 -24.54 3.35 -32.73
CA THR A 986 -24.89 2.06 -33.34
C THR A 986 -24.70 2.09 -34.86
N SER A 987 -24.94 3.23 -35.50
CA SER A 987 -24.74 3.45 -36.94
C SER A 987 -23.33 3.94 -37.28
N ALA A 988 -22.49 4.26 -36.29
CA ALA A 988 -21.15 4.75 -36.49
C ALA A 988 -20.35 3.83 -37.41
N ASP A 989 -19.75 4.43 -38.45
CA ASP A 989 -18.92 3.71 -39.39
C ASP A 989 -17.61 3.28 -38.71
N VAL A 990 -17.45 1.98 -38.52
CA VAL A 990 -16.23 1.35 -38.00
C VAL A 990 -15.27 0.91 -39.09
N GLY A 991 -15.54 1.30 -40.33
CA GLY A 991 -14.77 0.99 -41.53
C GLY A 991 -15.57 0.08 -42.49
N PRO A 992 -15.23 0.10 -43.80
CA PRO A 992 -15.91 -0.72 -44.79
C PRO A 992 -15.68 -2.22 -44.53
N GLU A 993 -16.74 -3.01 -44.68
CA GLU A 993 -16.64 -4.47 -44.68
C GLU A 993 -16.50 -4.94 -46.12
N LEU A 994 -15.26 -4.89 -46.63
CA LEU A 994 -14.94 -5.35 -47.99
C LEU A 994 -15.15 -6.87 -48.15
N GLU A 995 -14.99 -7.63 -47.06
CA GLU A 995 -15.24 -9.07 -46.98
C GLU A 995 -15.78 -9.44 -45.58
N GLN A 996 -16.57 -10.52 -45.50
CA GLN A 996 -17.09 -11.03 -44.23
C GLN A 996 -15.96 -11.46 -43.30
N LYS A 997 -15.84 -10.80 -42.14
CA LYS A 997 -14.82 -11.11 -41.16
C LYS A 997 -15.16 -12.40 -40.41
N LEU A 998 -14.13 -13.18 -40.07
CA LEU A 998 -14.25 -14.44 -39.35
C LEU A 998 -13.74 -14.28 -37.91
N SER A 999 -14.21 -15.11 -36.98
CA SER A 999 -13.70 -15.24 -35.61
C SER A 999 -13.26 -16.68 -35.38
N ILE A 1000 -12.16 -16.88 -34.65
CA ILE A 1000 -11.61 -18.20 -34.33
C ILE A 1000 -12.46 -18.82 -33.21
N LEU A 1001 -13.07 -19.98 -33.47
CA LEU A 1001 -13.86 -20.76 -32.50
C LEU A 1001 -13.02 -21.82 -31.76
N GLY A 1002 -11.99 -22.35 -32.41
CA GLY A 1002 -11.10 -23.38 -31.83
C GLY A 1002 -10.10 -23.94 -32.84
N ALA A 1003 -9.06 -24.60 -32.32
CA ALA A 1003 -8.04 -25.33 -33.10
C ALA A 1003 -7.75 -26.70 -32.43
N SER A 1004 -7.87 -27.79 -33.19
CA SER A 1004 -7.52 -29.15 -32.77
C SER A 1004 -6.01 -29.38 -33.02
N THR A 1005 -5.20 -29.32 -31.96
CA THR A 1005 -3.76 -29.71 -31.90
C THR A 1005 -2.86 -29.50 -33.14
N TRP A 1006 -1.86 -28.63 -32.99
CA TRP A 1006 -0.98 -28.15 -34.07
C TRP A 1006 -0.12 -29.21 -34.77
N ALA A 1007 0.18 -30.34 -34.11
CA ALA A 1007 1.10 -31.34 -34.65
C ALA A 1007 0.55 -32.09 -35.89
N VAL A 1008 -0.75 -31.98 -36.21
CA VAL A 1008 -1.36 -32.68 -37.36
C VAL A 1008 -2.36 -31.83 -38.16
N ALA A 1009 -2.89 -30.69 -37.67
CA ALA A 1009 -4.03 -30.03 -38.32
C ALA A 1009 -4.00 -28.49 -38.38
N ALA A 1010 -3.22 -27.92 -39.31
CA ALA A 1010 -3.64 -26.68 -39.99
C ALA A 1010 -4.87 -26.91 -40.94
N ASN A 1011 -5.55 -28.06 -40.80
CA ASN A 1011 -6.68 -28.52 -41.60
C ASN A 1011 -8.06 -28.33 -40.93
N GLU A 1012 -8.13 -28.00 -39.64
CA GLU A 1012 -9.40 -27.92 -38.89
C GLU A 1012 -9.51 -26.63 -38.05
N LEU A 1013 -9.17 -25.47 -38.62
CA LEU A 1013 -9.47 -24.20 -37.96
C LEU A 1013 -10.99 -23.96 -37.98
N GLN A 1014 -11.63 -23.96 -36.82
CA GLN A 1014 -13.07 -23.66 -36.76
C GLN A 1014 -13.27 -22.15 -36.72
N CYS A 1015 -13.98 -21.61 -37.70
CA CYS A 1015 -14.31 -20.18 -37.79
C CYS A 1015 -15.82 -19.96 -37.85
N ALA A 1016 -16.27 -18.82 -37.31
CA ALA A 1016 -17.62 -18.28 -37.51
C ALA A 1016 -17.57 -16.85 -38.05
N PRO A 1017 -18.68 -16.32 -38.60
CA PRO A 1017 -18.82 -14.89 -38.85
C PRO A 1017 -18.54 -14.05 -37.59
N ALA A 1018 -17.71 -13.02 -37.72
CA ALA A 1018 -17.35 -12.13 -36.62
C ALA A 1018 -18.43 -11.08 -36.34
N SER A 1019 -18.70 -10.83 -35.06
CA SER A 1019 -19.57 -9.74 -34.57
C SER A 1019 -18.82 -8.43 -34.31
N TRP A 1020 -17.62 -8.27 -34.88
CA TRP A 1020 -16.63 -7.21 -34.57
C TRP A 1020 -17.15 -5.78 -34.60
N LYS A 1021 -18.13 -5.49 -35.46
CA LYS A 1021 -18.67 -4.15 -35.60
C LYS A 1021 -19.26 -3.63 -34.30
N VAL A 1022 -19.99 -4.46 -33.56
CA VAL A 1022 -20.73 -4.00 -32.39
C VAL A 1022 -19.77 -3.59 -31.25
N PRO A 1023 -18.76 -4.39 -30.89
CA PRO A 1023 -17.84 -3.99 -29.82
C PRO A 1023 -16.85 -2.91 -30.26
N ALA A 1024 -16.50 -2.84 -31.55
CA ALA A 1024 -15.75 -1.72 -32.09
C ALA A 1024 -16.51 -0.39 -31.97
N ARG A 1025 -17.82 -0.38 -32.27
CA ARG A 1025 -18.70 0.78 -32.09
C ARG A 1025 -18.79 1.17 -30.62
N ALA A 1026 -19.02 0.19 -29.75
CA ALA A 1026 -19.10 0.42 -28.31
C ALA A 1026 -17.82 1.00 -27.71
N HIS A 1027 -16.65 0.49 -28.11
CA HIS A 1027 -15.36 1.03 -27.69
C HIS A 1027 -15.11 2.44 -28.21
N ARG A 1028 -15.45 2.72 -29.47
CA ARG A 1028 -15.37 4.08 -30.05
C ARG A 1028 -16.30 5.05 -29.33
N ALA A 1029 -17.51 4.63 -29.00
CA ALA A 1029 -18.48 5.43 -28.26
C ALA A 1029 -17.92 5.84 -26.89
N VAL A 1030 -17.45 4.88 -26.08
CA VAL A 1030 -16.84 5.18 -24.76
C VAL A 1030 -15.62 6.09 -24.88
N THR A 1031 -14.77 5.86 -25.89
CA THR A 1031 -13.57 6.69 -26.12
C THR A 1031 -13.93 8.11 -26.55
N ALA A 1032 -14.94 8.27 -27.41
CA ALA A 1032 -15.43 9.58 -27.85
C ALA A 1032 -16.03 10.37 -26.67
N ARG A 1033 -16.91 9.73 -25.89
CA ARG A 1033 -17.50 10.31 -24.67
C ARG A 1033 -16.43 10.76 -23.69
N MET A 1034 -15.38 9.96 -23.49
CA MET A 1034 -14.30 10.32 -22.58
C MET A 1034 -13.50 11.54 -23.05
N LYS A 1035 -13.20 11.65 -24.34
CA LYS A 1035 -12.48 12.82 -24.88
C LYS A 1035 -13.24 14.12 -24.62
N ASP A 1036 -14.56 14.08 -24.68
CA ASP A 1036 -15.39 15.26 -24.41
C ASP A 1036 -15.41 15.63 -22.92
N ILE A 1037 -15.36 14.64 -22.03
CA ILE A 1037 -15.21 14.84 -20.57
C ILE A 1037 -13.80 15.37 -20.22
N GLU A 1038 -12.74 14.83 -20.83
CA GLU A 1038 -11.35 15.24 -20.56
C GLU A 1038 -11.02 16.65 -21.08
N ARG A 1039 -11.70 17.12 -22.13
CA ARG A 1039 -11.42 18.41 -22.79
C ARG A 1039 -11.74 19.63 -21.93
N LYS A 1040 -12.63 19.50 -20.94
CA LYS A 1040 -13.08 20.61 -20.12
C LYS A 1040 -13.18 20.15 -18.68
N SER A 1041 -12.44 20.81 -17.78
CA SER A 1041 -12.65 20.58 -16.36
C SER A 1041 -14.05 21.09 -15.97
N ARG A 1042 -14.68 20.41 -15.02
CA ARG A 1042 -15.98 20.84 -14.48
C ARG A 1042 -15.96 22.29 -13.98
N LYS A 1043 -14.83 22.73 -13.42
CA LYS A 1043 -14.60 24.13 -13.02
C LYS A 1043 -14.63 25.10 -14.20
N GLU A 1044 -14.04 24.75 -15.34
CA GLU A 1044 -14.12 25.56 -16.56
C GLU A 1044 -15.55 25.63 -17.10
N ILE A 1045 -16.30 24.52 -17.07
CA ILE A 1045 -17.71 24.50 -17.50
C ILE A 1045 -18.56 25.36 -16.57
N SER A 1046 -18.38 25.22 -15.26
CA SER A 1046 -19.05 26.08 -14.26
C SER A 1046 -18.76 27.56 -14.51
N THR A 1047 -17.53 27.91 -14.84
CA THR A 1047 -17.10 29.30 -15.05
C THR A 1047 -17.61 29.87 -16.38
N ASN A 1048 -17.62 29.06 -17.44
CA ASN A 1048 -17.89 29.52 -18.81
C ASN A 1048 -19.35 29.36 -19.23
N GLU A 1049 -20.02 28.32 -18.75
CA GLU A 1049 -21.34 27.88 -19.22
C GLU A 1049 -22.40 27.85 -18.09
N GLY A 1050 -21.97 28.10 -16.84
CA GLY A 1050 -22.85 28.18 -15.68
C GLY A 1050 -23.55 26.85 -15.35
N GLU A 1051 -24.73 26.95 -14.74
CA GLU A 1051 -25.51 25.79 -14.26
C GLU A 1051 -25.99 24.88 -15.41
N LYS A 1052 -26.41 25.46 -16.54
CA LYS A 1052 -26.85 24.67 -17.71
C LYS A 1052 -25.72 23.82 -18.29
N GLY A 1053 -24.50 24.39 -18.36
CA GLY A 1053 -23.32 23.64 -18.78
C GLY A 1053 -22.99 22.50 -17.83
N LEU A 1054 -23.11 22.73 -16.51
CA LEU A 1054 -22.89 21.69 -15.50
C LEU A 1054 -23.92 20.56 -15.55
N MET A 1055 -25.21 20.86 -15.71
CA MET A 1055 -26.23 19.82 -15.88
C MET A 1055 -25.97 18.96 -17.11
N HIS A 1056 -25.55 19.59 -18.21
CA HIS A 1056 -25.17 18.88 -19.43
C HIS A 1056 -23.94 18.00 -19.21
N TYR A 1057 -22.90 18.52 -18.54
CA TYR A 1057 -21.71 17.77 -18.18
C TYR A 1057 -22.02 16.58 -17.26
N ASP A 1058 -22.84 16.77 -16.23
CA ASP A 1058 -23.21 15.70 -15.30
C ASP A 1058 -24.02 14.60 -16.02
N THR A 1059 -24.89 14.97 -16.98
CA THR A 1059 -25.59 14.02 -17.86
C THR A 1059 -24.62 13.25 -18.76
N LEU A 1060 -23.60 13.92 -19.31
CA LEU A 1060 -22.55 13.27 -20.11
C LEU A 1060 -21.75 12.28 -19.27
N VAL A 1061 -21.37 12.66 -18.04
CA VAL A 1061 -20.66 11.81 -17.09
C VAL A 1061 -21.51 10.59 -16.70
N GLU A 1062 -22.79 10.77 -16.42
CA GLU A 1062 -23.73 9.68 -16.13
C GLU A 1062 -23.79 8.66 -17.27
N ARG A 1063 -24.03 9.14 -18.50
CA ARG A 1063 -24.04 8.29 -19.70
C ARG A 1063 -22.71 7.59 -19.94
N HIS A 1064 -21.59 8.24 -19.62
CA HIS A 1064 -20.26 7.67 -19.76
C HIS A 1064 -20.00 6.55 -18.75
N ILE A 1065 -20.34 6.77 -17.47
CA ILE A 1065 -20.20 5.76 -16.41
C ILE A 1065 -21.04 4.54 -16.74
N GLU A 1066 -22.29 4.75 -17.17
CA GLU A 1066 -23.18 3.67 -17.56
C GLU A 1066 -22.60 2.88 -18.74
N ALA A 1067 -22.19 3.56 -19.81
CA ALA A 1067 -21.58 2.92 -20.98
C ALA A 1067 -20.29 2.17 -20.65
N ALA A 1068 -19.40 2.77 -19.85
CA ALA A 1068 -18.16 2.13 -19.46
C ALA A 1068 -18.42 0.87 -18.63
N ALA A 1069 -19.33 0.95 -17.66
CA ALA A 1069 -19.67 -0.18 -16.82
C ALA A 1069 -20.35 -1.31 -17.59
N HIS A 1070 -21.28 -0.98 -18.51
CA HIS A 1070 -21.86 -1.97 -19.42
C HIS A 1070 -20.81 -2.61 -20.32
N LEU A 1071 -19.90 -1.82 -20.90
CA LEU A 1071 -18.86 -2.33 -21.77
C LEU A 1071 -17.96 -3.35 -21.05
N TYR A 1072 -17.50 -3.04 -19.85
CA TYR A 1072 -16.70 -3.97 -19.05
C TYR A 1072 -17.51 -5.16 -18.52
N THR A 1073 -18.80 -4.97 -18.23
CA THR A 1073 -19.70 -6.08 -17.84
C THR A 1073 -19.93 -7.04 -19.00
N VAL A 1074 -20.17 -6.53 -20.21
CA VAL A 1074 -20.33 -7.35 -21.42
C VAL A 1074 -19.04 -8.10 -21.72
N TRP A 1075 -17.87 -7.53 -21.46
CA TRP A 1075 -16.61 -8.26 -21.56
C TRP A 1075 -16.48 -9.33 -20.49
N GLU A 1076 -16.75 -9.04 -19.22
CA GLU A 1076 -16.71 -10.03 -18.14
C GLU A 1076 -17.68 -11.20 -18.41
N GLU A 1077 -18.94 -10.90 -18.74
CA GLU A 1077 -19.96 -11.90 -19.08
C GLU A 1077 -19.64 -12.64 -20.38
N GLY A 1078 -19.13 -11.93 -21.39
CA GLY A 1078 -18.63 -12.52 -22.62
C GLY A 1078 -17.56 -13.55 -22.32
N PHE A 1079 -16.53 -13.20 -21.53
CA PHE A 1079 -15.48 -14.13 -21.10
C PHE A 1079 -16.02 -15.30 -20.27
N ARG A 1080 -17.09 -15.10 -19.50
CA ARG A 1080 -17.71 -16.15 -18.68
C ARG A 1080 -18.43 -17.20 -19.52
N LEU A 1081 -19.12 -16.80 -20.59
CA LEU A 1081 -20.01 -17.66 -21.37
C LEU A 1081 -19.30 -18.47 -22.46
N ALA A 1082 -18.22 -17.95 -23.06
CA ALA A 1082 -17.24 -18.67 -23.89
C ALA A 1082 -16.22 -17.67 -24.44
N PHE A 1083 -15.14 -18.13 -25.08
CA PHE A 1083 -14.21 -17.29 -25.85
C PHE A 1083 -14.86 -16.66 -27.12
N PHE A 1084 -16.13 -16.24 -27.05
CA PHE A 1084 -16.78 -15.43 -28.08
C PHE A 1084 -16.19 -14.03 -28.07
N GLN A 1085 -14.98 -13.93 -28.60
CA GLN A 1085 -14.43 -12.64 -28.89
C GLN A 1085 -15.10 -12.14 -30.16
N PRO A 1086 -15.56 -10.89 -30.19
CA PRO A 1086 -16.06 -10.23 -31.40
C PRO A 1086 -14.90 -9.93 -32.37
N SER A 1087 -13.90 -10.79 -32.42
CA SER A 1087 -12.59 -10.49 -32.95
C SER A 1087 -12.46 -10.92 -34.40
N ILE A 1088 -11.53 -10.29 -35.08
CA ILE A 1088 -11.18 -10.65 -36.44
C ILE A 1088 -10.12 -11.74 -36.33
N ALA A 1089 -10.37 -12.90 -36.94
CA ALA A 1089 -9.40 -13.97 -37.07
C ALA A 1089 -8.23 -13.43 -37.88
N VAL A 1090 -7.13 -13.13 -37.19
CA VAL A 1090 -5.90 -12.59 -37.80
C VAL A 1090 -4.74 -13.53 -37.59
N VAL A 1091 -3.83 -13.50 -38.55
CA VAL A 1091 -2.54 -14.17 -38.51
C VAL A 1091 -1.47 -13.09 -38.52
N HIS A 1092 -0.76 -12.96 -37.40
CA HIS A 1092 0.46 -12.16 -37.35
C HIS A 1092 1.61 -13.05 -37.81
N VAL A 1093 2.29 -12.68 -38.88
CA VAL A 1093 3.38 -13.49 -39.42
C VAL A 1093 4.70 -12.83 -39.05
N ILE A 1094 5.68 -13.63 -38.62
CA ILE A 1094 7.12 -13.32 -38.63
C ILE A 1094 7.82 -14.11 -39.71
N VAL A 1095 8.34 -13.43 -40.75
CA VAL A 1095 9.07 -14.08 -41.86
C VAL A 1095 10.58 -13.92 -41.66
N THR A 1096 11.27 -15.05 -41.63
CA THR A 1096 12.72 -15.13 -41.65
C THR A 1096 13.23 -15.80 -42.92
N THR A 1097 14.29 -15.26 -43.50
CA THR A 1097 14.90 -15.82 -44.70
C THR A 1097 15.93 -16.91 -44.38
N GLN A 1098 16.37 -17.64 -45.39
CA GLN A 1098 17.42 -18.66 -45.25
C GLN A 1098 18.71 -18.11 -44.60
N SER A 1099 18.99 -16.82 -44.82
CA SER A 1099 20.14 -16.11 -44.21
C SER A 1099 19.92 -15.69 -42.75
N LYS A 1100 18.84 -16.18 -42.09
CA LYS A 1100 18.44 -15.82 -40.73
C LYS A 1100 18.21 -14.32 -40.55
N GLN A 1101 17.67 -13.66 -41.57
CA GLN A 1101 17.29 -12.25 -41.51
C GLN A 1101 15.77 -12.13 -41.36
N LEU A 1102 15.34 -11.26 -40.46
CA LEU A 1102 13.96 -10.84 -40.28
C LEU A 1102 13.59 -9.78 -41.32
N LEU A 1103 12.44 -9.94 -41.96
CA LEU A 1103 11.84 -8.91 -42.80
C LEU A 1103 11.06 -7.90 -41.93
N LYS A 1104 11.30 -6.60 -42.12
CA LYS A 1104 10.49 -5.52 -41.53
C LYS A 1104 9.91 -4.64 -42.63
N ALA A 1105 8.66 -4.23 -42.44
CA ALA A 1105 7.96 -3.29 -43.31
C ALA A 1105 7.56 -2.05 -42.50
N ARG A 1106 7.69 -0.86 -43.09
CA ARG A 1106 7.22 0.39 -42.50
C ARG A 1106 5.86 0.73 -43.06
N ARG A 1107 4.87 0.80 -42.19
CA ARG A 1107 3.50 1.16 -42.55
C ARG A 1107 3.44 2.58 -43.12
N SER A 1108 2.51 2.79 -44.03
CA SER A 1108 2.20 4.09 -44.59
C SER A 1108 1.69 5.05 -43.53
N LEU A 1109 1.91 6.35 -43.74
CA LEU A 1109 1.32 7.40 -42.92
C LEU A 1109 -0.21 7.46 -43.06
N SER A 1110 -0.76 6.88 -44.13
CA SER A 1110 -2.21 6.76 -44.35
C SER A 1110 -2.82 5.49 -43.77
N ALA A 1111 -2.03 4.61 -43.16
CA ALA A 1111 -2.56 3.39 -42.53
C ALA A 1111 -3.49 3.74 -41.35
N PHE A 1112 -4.61 3.03 -41.22
CA PHE A 1112 -5.61 3.29 -40.18
C PHE A 1112 -5.08 3.00 -38.75
N SER A 1113 -4.19 2.01 -38.61
CA SER A 1113 -3.56 1.65 -37.35
C SER A 1113 -2.03 1.84 -37.42
N TYR A 1114 -1.47 2.52 -36.41
CA TYR A 1114 -0.03 2.80 -36.23
C TYR A 1114 0.68 3.33 -37.49
N PRO A 1115 0.25 4.46 -38.05
CA PRO A 1115 0.84 5.04 -39.25
C PRO A 1115 2.34 5.35 -39.06
N GLY A 1116 3.16 4.97 -40.04
CA GLY A 1116 4.61 5.20 -40.01
C GLY A 1116 5.42 4.27 -39.12
N ALA A 1117 4.77 3.33 -38.41
CA ALA A 1117 5.44 2.34 -37.57
C ALA A 1117 6.10 1.22 -38.39
N TRP A 1118 7.23 0.71 -37.91
CA TRP A 1118 7.89 -0.49 -38.37
C TRP A 1118 7.20 -1.71 -37.77
N ALA A 1119 6.68 -2.58 -38.61
CA ALA A 1119 6.22 -3.90 -38.23
C ALA A 1119 7.33 -4.92 -38.54
N ALA A 1120 7.62 -5.81 -37.60
CA ALA A 1120 8.23 -7.09 -37.97
C ALA A 1120 7.22 -7.80 -38.87
N THR A 1121 7.51 -7.87 -40.17
CA THR A 1121 6.67 -8.47 -41.23
C THR A 1121 5.24 -7.93 -41.35
N PHE A 1122 4.17 -8.69 -41.11
CA PHE A 1122 2.81 -8.26 -41.45
C PHE A 1122 1.72 -8.95 -40.62
N GLU A 1123 0.49 -8.44 -40.73
CA GLU A 1123 -0.73 -9.00 -40.15
C GLU A 1123 -1.71 -9.26 -41.28
N GLU A 1124 -2.36 -10.43 -41.26
CA GLU A 1124 -3.23 -10.85 -42.32
C GLU A 1124 -4.55 -11.40 -41.77
N GLN A 1125 -5.69 -10.97 -42.32
CA GLN A 1125 -7.00 -11.48 -41.91
C GLN A 1125 -7.26 -12.84 -42.56
N ILE A 1126 -7.76 -13.83 -41.81
CA ILE A 1126 -8.23 -15.10 -42.40
C ILE A 1126 -9.51 -14.85 -43.21
N ARG A 1127 -9.48 -15.21 -44.50
CA ARG A 1127 -10.61 -15.09 -45.45
C ARG A 1127 -11.34 -16.41 -45.61
N ARG A 1128 -12.54 -16.38 -46.21
CA ARG A 1128 -13.27 -17.64 -46.52
C ARG A 1128 -12.50 -18.52 -47.52
N SER A 1129 -11.88 -17.89 -48.51
CA SER A 1129 -11.05 -18.59 -49.50
C SER A 1129 -9.84 -19.29 -48.87
N ASP A 1130 -9.34 -18.77 -47.74
CA ASP A 1130 -8.23 -19.39 -47.00
C ASP A 1130 -8.69 -20.68 -46.30
N LEU A 1131 -9.97 -20.78 -45.91
CA LEU A 1131 -10.53 -22.00 -45.32
C LEU A 1131 -10.75 -23.11 -46.36
N GLU A 1132 -10.89 -22.75 -47.64
CA GLU A 1132 -11.04 -23.69 -48.75
C GLU A 1132 -9.69 -24.29 -49.19
N SER A 1133 -8.58 -23.66 -48.80
CA SER A 1133 -7.22 -24.02 -49.20
C SER A 1133 -6.43 -24.60 -48.02
N LEU A 1134 -6.24 -25.92 -48.01
CA LEU A 1134 -5.52 -26.60 -46.94
C LEU A 1134 -4.02 -26.77 -47.26
N PRO A 1135 -3.10 -26.47 -46.31
CA PRO A 1135 -3.35 -25.99 -44.95
C PRO A 1135 -3.71 -24.48 -44.89
N VAL A 1136 -4.68 -24.09 -44.04
CA VAL A 1136 -5.24 -22.72 -44.00
C VAL A 1136 -4.17 -21.67 -43.78
N LEU A 1137 -3.28 -21.90 -42.81
CA LEU A 1137 -2.25 -20.94 -42.42
C LEU A 1137 -1.20 -20.73 -43.51
N ASP A 1138 -0.90 -21.77 -44.30
CA ASP A 1138 -0.03 -21.64 -45.47
C ASP A 1138 -0.66 -20.72 -46.52
N SER A 1139 -1.96 -20.87 -46.78
CA SER A 1139 -2.70 -20.00 -47.70
C SER A 1139 -2.64 -18.53 -47.24
N VAL A 1140 -2.93 -18.28 -45.96
CA VAL A 1140 -2.91 -16.94 -45.38
C VAL A 1140 -1.51 -16.32 -45.46
N VAL A 1141 -0.46 -17.06 -45.09
CA VAL A 1141 0.92 -16.56 -45.11
C VAL A 1141 1.39 -16.27 -46.54
N LYS A 1142 1.14 -17.17 -47.50
CA LYS A 1142 1.49 -16.96 -48.91
C LYS A 1142 0.78 -15.74 -49.49
N ARG A 1143 -0.51 -15.59 -49.17
CA ARG A 1143 -1.31 -14.44 -49.60
C ARG A 1143 -0.75 -13.14 -49.02
N GLY A 1144 -0.45 -13.08 -47.72
CA GLY A 1144 0.14 -11.90 -47.11
C GLY A 1144 1.53 -11.57 -47.66
N ILE A 1145 2.37 -12.58 -47.95
CA ILE A 1145 3.67 -12.34 -48.60
C ILE A 1145 3.50 -11.74 -50.00
N ARG A 1146 2.53 -12.24 -50.77
CA ARG A 1146 2.20 -11.70 -52.09
C ARG A 1146 1.64 -10.28 -52.01
N GLU A 1147 0.69 -10.02 -51.12
CA GLU A 1147 0.05 -8.70 -50.97
C GLU A 1147 1.04 -7.64 -50.46
N GLU A 1148 1.84 -7.98 -49.45
CA GLU A 1148 2.75 -7.07 -48.75
C GLU A 1148 4.09 -6.88 -49.49
N PHE A 1149 4.66 -7.96 -50.02
CA PHE A 1149 6.00 -7.95 -50.64
C PHE A 1149 5.99 -8.07 -52.17
N GLN A 1150 4.84 -8.37 -52.79
CA GLN A 1150 4.71 -8.61 -54.23
C GLN A 1150 5.63 -9.77 -54.70
N VAL A 1151 5.76 -10.79 -53.85
CA VAL A 1151 6.54 -12.01 -54.13
C VAL A 1151 5.57 -13.20 -54.14
N GLU A 1152 5.54 -13.94 -55.25
CA GLU A 1152 4.88 -15.24 -55.29
C GLU A 1152 5.85 -16.32 -54.80
N LEU A 1153 5.38 -17.17 -53.88
CA LEU A 1153 6.14 -18.28 -53.32
C LEU A 1153 5.57 -19.60 -53.82
N GLU A 1154 6.44 -20.53 -54.22
CA GLU A 1154 6.03 -21.90 -54.48
C GLU A 1154 5.71 -22.63 -53.16
N PRO A 1155 4.90 -23.70 -53.18
CA PRO A 1155 4.54 -24.44 -51.97
C PRO A 1155 5.73 -24.95 -51.15
N THR A 1156 6.85 -25.26 -51.79
CA THR A 1156 8.09 -25.73 -51.15
C THR A 1156 8.91 -24.62 -50.51
N ASP A 1157 8.62 -23.35 -50.82
CA ASP A 1157 9.45 -22.22 -50.42
C ASP A 1157 9.12 -21.70 -49.02
N LEU A 1158 8.01 -22.15 -48.43
CA LEU A 1158 7.51 -21.74 -47.13
C LEU A 1158 7.48 -22.90 -46.15
N LYS A 1159 8.10 -22.72 -44.98
CA LYS A 1159 7.99 -23.61 -43.84
C LYS A 1159 7.50 -22.83 -42.63
N ILE A 1160 6.32 -23.17 -42.11
CA ILE A 1160 5.91 -22.70 -40.77
C ILE A 1160 6.76 -23.44 -39.74
N VAL A 1161 7.58 -22.70 -38.99
CA VAL A 1161 8.51 -23.23 -37.98
C VAL A 1161 7.81 -23.38 -36.64
N SER A 1162 7.05 -22.36 -36.25
CA SER A 1162 6.30 -22.35 -35.00
C SER A 1162 5.05 -21.48 -35.13
N ALA A 1163 4.10 -21.68 -34.24
CA ALA A 1163 2.95 -20.82 -34.09
C ALA A 1163 2.47 -20.80 -32.64
N CYS A 1164 1.90 -19.68 -32.21
CA CYS A 1164 1.25 -19.55 -30.91
C CYS A 1164 0.00 -18.70 -31.03
N LEU A 1165 -0.89 -18.81 -30.03
CA LEU A 1165 -2.03 -17.91 -29.93
C LEU A 1165 -1.58 -16.64 -29.21
N ILE A 1166 -2.03 -15.50 -29.69
CA ILE A 1166 -1.86 -14.22 -29.00
C ILE A 1166 -3.21 -13.58 -28.73
N MET A 1167 -3.27 -12.76 -27.69
CA MET A 1167 -4.39 -11.91 -27.33
C MET A 1167 -3.96 -10.47 -27.31
N GLU A 1168 -4.46 -9.66 -28.23
CA GLU A 1168 -4.24 -8.22 -28.25
C GLU A 1168 -5.22 -7.53 -27.30
N TRP A 1169 -4.85 -7.38 -26.01
CA TRP A 1169 -5.77 -6.93 -24.95
C TRP A 1169 -6.56 -5.66 -25.25
N PRO A 1170 -5.97 -4.61 -25.86
CA PRO A 1170 -6.70 -3.33 -25.97
C PRO A 1170 -7.88 -3.40 -26.93
N ILE A 1171 -7.79 -4.27 -27.93
CA ILE A 1171 -8.86 -4.52 -28.91
C ILE A 1171 -9.55 -5.88 -28.72
N LEU A 1172 -9.11 -6.69 -27.76
CA LEU A 1172 -9.62 -8.03 -27.48
C LEU A 1172 -9.68 -8.88 -28.76
N ASN A 1173 -8.52 -9.00 -29.41
CA ASN A 1173 -8.39 -9.68 -30.68
C ASN A 1173 -7.45 -10.89 -30.52
N PRO A 1174 -7.96 -12.14 -30.56
CA PRO A 1174 -7.16 -13.33 -30.75
C PRO A 1174 -6.52 -13.30 -32.12
N GLY A 1175 -5.20 -13.39 -32.12
CA GLY A 1175 -4.41 -13.60 -33.30
C GLY A 1175 -3.68 -14.93 -33.23
N ILE A 1176 -3.36 -15.48 -34.38
CA ILE A 1176 -2.37 -16.55 -34.50
C ILE A 1176 -1.06 -15.89 -34.86
N LEU A 1177 -0.05 -16.03 -34.01
CA LEU A 1177 1.29 -15.57 -34.30
C LEU A 1177 2.10 -16.72 -34.89
N ILE A 1178 2.63 -16.54 -36.10
CA ILE A 1178 3.32 -17.60 -36.87
C ILE A 1178 4.74 -17.18 -37.18
N HIS A 1179 5.70 -18.06 -36.94
CA HIS A 1179 7.04 -17.95 -37.52
C HIS A 1179 7.14 -18.74 -38.81
N ALA A 1180 7.24 -18.00 -39.92
CA ALA A 1180 7.44 -18.50 -41.26
C ALA A 1180 8.92 -18.40 -41.65
N HIS A 1181 9.51 -19.53 -42.04
CA HIS A 1181 10.83 -19.57 -42.66
C HIS A 1181 10.69 -19.74 -44.16
N ILE A 1182 11.32 -18.86 -44.93
CA ILE A 1182 11.31 -18.90 -46.39
C ILE A 1182 12.68 -19.31 -46.94
N HIS A 1183 12.69 -20.13 -47.99
CA HIS A 1183 13.90 -20.68 -48.59
C HIS A 1183 14.66 -19.72 -49.54
N GLY A 1184 14.18 -18.48 -49.73
CA GLY A 1184 14.80 -17.46 -50.59
C GLY A 1184 15.85 -16.55 -49.90
N ASP A 1185 16.66 -15.85 -50.71
CA ASP A 1185 17.61 -14.80 -50.25
C ASP A 1185 16.83 -13.51 -49.92
N GLY A 1186 17.13 -12.89 -48.77
CA GLY A 1186 16.48 -11.66 -48.34
C GLY A 1186 16.60 -10.51 -49.35
N LYS A 1187 17.62 -10.53 -50.22
CA LYS A 1187 17.77 -9.55 -51.30
C LYS A 1187 16.61 -9.55 -52.30
N GLU A 1188 15.90 -10.67 -52.50
CA GLU A 1188 14.76 -10.74 -53.42
C GLU A 1188 13.57 -9.93 -52.91
N PHE A 1189 13.39 -9.85 -51.59
CA PHE A 1189 12.35 -9.05 -50.91
C PHE A 1189 12.63 -7.54 -50.89
N LEU A 1190 13.90 -7.17 -51.07
CA LEU A 1190 14.33 -5.77 -51.21
C LEU A 1190 14.43 -5.31 -52.67
N ARG A 1191 14.42 -6.23 -53.64
CA ARG A 1191 14.63 -5.97 -55.06
C ARG A 1191 13.36 -5.68 -55.86
N THR A 1192 12.17 -5.80 -55.26
CA THR A 1192 10.92 -5.45 -55.94
C THR A 1192 10.96 -3.95 -56.26
N ASP A 1193 11.05 -3.64 -57.56
CA ASP A 1193 11.14 -2.29 -58.10
C ASP A 1193 10.06 -1.39 -57.47
N LEU A 1194 10.49 -0.43 -56.64
CA LEU A 1194 9.64 0.58 -55.99
C LEU A 1194 8.85 1.44 -57.00
N THR A 1195 9.09 1.28 -58.30
CA THR A 1195 8.32 1.91 -59.38
C THR A 1195 6.93 1.30 -59.60
N ILE A 1196 6.62 0.13 -59.03
CA ILE A 1196 5.24 -0.39 -58.97
C ILE A 1196 4.62 -0.01 -57.61
N GLN A 1197 4.42 1.28 -57.36
CA GLN A 1197 3.65 1.78 -56.21
C GLN A 1197 2.14 1.57 -56.46
N GLU A 1198 1.64 0.35 -56.23
CA GLU A 1198 0.19 0.13 -56.09
C GLU A 1198 -0.25 -0.28 -54.68
N ASN A 1199 0.67 -0.52 -53.74
CA ASN A 1199 0.29 -0.74 -52.34
C ASN A 1199 0.45 0.56 -51.52
N PRO A 1200 -0.64 1.30 -51.24
CA PRO A 1200 -0.61 2.57 -50.49
C PRO A 1200 -0.27 2.40 -49.00
N GLU A 1201 -0.09 1.17 -48.51
CA GLU A 1201 0.05 0.85 -47.10
C GLU A 1201 1.50 0.65 -46.60
N ILE A 1202 2.52 0.65 -47.46
CA ILE A 1202 3.94 0.47 -47.08
C ILE A 1202 4.83 1.53 -47.73
N ILE A 1203 5.75 2.12 -46.96
CA ILE A 1203 6.68 3.16 -47.45
C ILE A 1203 8.13 2.65 -47.51
N ASP A 1204 8.53 1.69 -46.68
CA ASP A 1204 9.93 1.24 -46.58
C ASP A 1204 10.05 -0.22 -46.13
N ARG A 1205 11.16 -0.89 -46.43
CA ARG A 1205 11.44 -2.30 -46.10
C ARG A 1205 12.90 -2.47 -45.67
N VAL A 1206 13.15 -3.21 -44.60
CA VAL A 1206 14.52 -3.52 -44.14
C VAL A 1206 14.67 -4.98 -43.72
N LEU A 1207 15.88 -5.51 -43.92
CA LEU A 1207 16.31 -6.78 -43.37
C LEU A 1207 17.08 -6.54 -42.07
N MET A 1208 16.70 -7.24 -41.01
CA MET A 1208 17.37 -7.17 -39.72
C MET A 1208 17.98 -8.54 -39.37
N PRO A 1209 19.28 -8.64 -39.09
CA PRO A 1209 19.87 -9.87 -38.58
C PRO A 1209 19.19 -10.31 -37.27
N LEU A 1210 18.82 -11.59 -37.15
CA LEU A 1210 18.15 -12.06 -35.93
C LEU A 1210 19.04 -11.95 -34.67
N GLU A 1211 20.37 -12.01 -34.85
CA GLU A 1211 21.33 -11.84 -33.74
C GLU A 1211 21.29 -10.44 -33.13
N ASP A 1212 21.01 -9.40 -33.92
CA ASP A 1212 20.83 -8.04 -33.42
C ASP A 1212 19.61 -7.96 -32.49
N ILE A 1213 18.57 -8.75 -32.77
CA ILE A 1213 17.36 -8.86 -31.95
C ILE A 1213 17.65 -9.62 -30.66
N LYS A 1214 18.37 -10.75 -30.73
CA LYS A 1214 18.80 -11.49 -29.53
C LYS A 1214 19.65 -10.64 -28.59
N SER A 1215 20.53 -9.79 -29.15
CA SER A 1215 21.35 -8.88 -28.36
C SER A 1215 20.52 -7.85 -27.60
N ARG A 1216 19.41 -7.38 -28.19
CA ARG A 1216 18.45 -6.46 -27.55
C ARG A 1216 17.61 -7.12 -26.46
N MET A 1217 17.42 -8.44 -26.50
CA MET A 1217 16.58 -9.18 -25.54
C MET A 1217 17.32 -9.78 -24.33
N LYS A 1218 18.66 -9.73 -24.28
CA LYS A 1218 19.48 -10.33 -23.19
C LYS A 1218 19.26 -9.75 -21.77
N HIS A 1219 18.44 -8.71 -21.60
CA HIS A 1219 18.26 -8.01 -20.33
C HIS A 1219 16.90 -8.17 -19.65
N SER A 1220 15.98 -9.02 -20.17
CA SER A 1220 14.64 -9.15 -19.58
C SER A 1220 14.48 -10.45 -18.78
N SER A 1221 14.29 -10.33 -17.46
CA SER A 1221 13.85 -11.41 -16.57
C SER A 1221 12.31 -11.52 -16.53
N VAL A 1222 11.85 -12.76 -16.39
CA VAL A 1222 10.50 -13.35 -16.41
C VAL A 1222 9.30 -12.47 -15.96
N GLY A 1223 8.19 -12.56 -16.72
CA GLY A 1223 6.80 -12.31 -16.26
C GLY A 1223 6.05 -11.17 -16.98
N PHE A 1224 6.74 -10.06 -17.26
CA PHE A 1224 6.22 -8.95 -18.07
C PHE A 1224 7.38 -8.36 -18.88
N HIS A 1225 7.35 -8.51 -20.21
CA HIS A 1225 8.41 -8.00 -21.08
C HIS A 1225 8.02 -6.60 -21.59
N PHE A 1226 8.39 -5.57 -20.84
CA PHE A 1226 8.38 -4.19 -21.30
C PHE A 1226 9.67 -3.97 -22.10
N LEU A 1227 9.61 -4.23 -23.40
CA LEU A 1227 10.70 -3.93 -24.33
C LEU A 1227 10.44 -2.53 -24.85
N GLU A 1228 11.24 -1.55 -24.40
CA GLU A 1228 11.15 -0.16 -24.87
C GLU A 1228 11.02 -0.16 -26.39
N THR A 1229 9.79 0.07 -26.85
CA THR A 1229 9.59 0.29 -28.27
C THR A 1229 10.13 1.69 -28.51
N THR A 1230 11.17 1.83 -29.33
CA THR A 1230 11.43 3.15 -29.92
C THR A 1230 10.11 3.61 -30.56
N ASP A 1231 9.75 4.91 -30.49
CA ASP A 1231 8.47 5.53 -30.93
C ASP A 1231 7.96 5.20 -32.35
N LYS A 1232 8.61 4.27 -33.05
CA LYS A 1232 8.40 3.87 -34.43
C LYS A 1232 8.20 2.37 -34.61
N GLU A 1233 7.96 1.54 -33.59
CA GLU A 1233 7.66 0.09 -33.79
C GLU A 1233 6.19 -0.26 -33.51
N HIS A 1234 5.65 -1.20 -34.28
CA HIS A 1234 4.28 -1.71 -34.07
C HIS A 1234 4.22 -2.57 -32.79
N PRO A 1235 3.17 -2.47 -31.95
CA PRO A 1235 3.07 -3.18 -30.67
C PRO A 1235 3.24 -4.71 -30.76
N THR A 1236 2.82 -5.32 -31.87
CA THR A 1236 2.94 -6.77 -32.13
C THR A 1236 4.35 -7.20 -32.55
N SER A 1237 5.23 -6.26 -32.90
CA SER A 1237 6.60 -6.57 -33.36
C SER A 1237 7.42 -7.27 -32.28
N VAL A 1238 7.25 -6.86 -31.02
CA VAL A 1238 7.92 -7.50 -29.89
C VAL A 1238 7.48 -8.95 -29.73
N ALA A 1239 6.18 -9.22 -29.73
CA ALA A 1239 5.66 -10.59 -29.62
C ALA A 1239 6.18 -11.48 -30.76
N ARG A 1240 6.18 -10.93 -31.99
CA ARG A 1240 6.74 -11.57 -33.19
C ARG A 1240 8.21 -11.94 -32.99
N MET A 1241 9.03 -10.98 -32.57
CA MET A 1241 10.46 -11.19 -32.34
C MET A 1241 10.76 -12.24 -31.27
N VAL A 1242 9.96 -12.28 -30.19
CA VAL A 1242 10.08 -13.30 -29.14
C VAL A 1242 9.83 -14.70 -29.71
N LEU A 1243 8.76 -14.89 -30.48
CA LEU A 1243 8.45 -16.20 -31.08
C LEU A 1243 9.57 -16.68 -32.01
N ALA A 1244 10.11 -15.80 -32.86
CA ALA A 1244 11.20 -16.16 -33.77
C ALA A 1244 12.50 -16.54 -33.05
N ILE A 1245 12.74 -16.01 -31.85
CA ILE A 1245 13.92 -16.36 -31.05
C ILE A 1245 13.71 -17.65 -30.28
N ALA A 1246 12.52 -17.87 -29.72
CA ALA A 1246 12.16 -19.13 -29.09
C ALA A 1246 12.27 -20.30 -30.08
N ALA A 1247 11.73 -20.14 -31.28
CA ALA A 1247 11.76 -21.16 -32.34
C ALA A 1247 13.15 -21.47 -32.92
N GLN A 1248 14.21 -20.77 -32.50
CA GLN A 1248 15.60 -21.08 -32.86
C GLN A 1248 16.37 -21.80 -31.75
N GLN A 1249 15.82 -21.86 -30.54
CA GLN A 1249 16.43 -22.57 -29.41
C GLN A 1249 16.04 -24.05 -29.39
N ASP A 1250 14.89 -24.38 -29.99
CA ASP A 1250 14.49 -25.71 -30.44
C ASP A 1250 15.12 -26.06 -31.80
#